data_AF-A0A136MUH7-F1
#
_entry.id   AF-A0A136MUH7-F1
#
_cell.length_a   1.000
_cell.length_b   1.000
_cell.length_c   1.000
_cell.angle_alpha   90.00
_cell.angle_beta   90.00
_cell.angle_gamma   90.00
#
_symmetry.space_group_name_H-M   'P 1'
#
loop_
_entity.id
_entity.type
_entity.pdbx_description
1 polymer ?
#
loop_
_entity_poly.entity_id
_entity_poly.type
_entity_poly.pdbx_seq_one_letter_code
_entity_poly.pdbx_strand_id
1 'polypeptide(L)'
;MTVSDLVGILMAGGLGTRLWPWSRYQRPKQFLPLLGGQSLIRATWDRMVPPASPERMMVFTNAHLAACAQGELPELESENLFGEPCSCNTAPCVALAAVLCERNWGPKAVMAVLSADHYIGDVEGFRRSMNGAIRAASEMDCLVTLGIPPTRPETGYGYLECDGPVESIPEGESSRLKSFREKPDLPTALAYLQDGRHLWNMGNFVWRVEVILSEFEKNMPDLLAAARQVANHPEPHSREALESYFINIPPEWRLSIDYGIMEHAEHIRVIPCRVPWDDVGSWSVLRRLRQDELDAQGNLSLIRHLAIDTTNTVVAGEESGQGIVVTLGVDGLTIIRDGEKVLIAGEEGLAHIRDAVASIKKWGGITCCNPMGENTQNQLPISDTPSLFAPSPGSKGSGIGCGKAALFLALTVLVILIGIEAGWRLVCAVGLAIPPTRDRSQIQEWEWVWQHRKGHGQIFEDTIFRFDPGLGWFPKSNYRSDGVNTNIHGQRGVTDWPIERQSGVKRILCIGDSYTFGFQVRDEESFSEVLRSRYLPGAEVINWGVPGYGTDQQVLLFERDGVQFKPDIVLLGFYTRDLFRNDTWFRSYAKPMFEIHGGQLALVHDQVPSPTELLSLYNSGQKRIAPQGLFLVEYGLRTLEKLKRRALDEQSEEWLVTSAIIRRFQESAQQIGAKPYLLIIPHDEILEKESSATHDTARLLKAESARIGMECLDLIPILLQKAAEDPRPLYKGHLSPWGHEVTAAAIQEHFRRIGWF
;
A
#
# COMPACT_ATOMS: atom_id res chain seq x y z
N MET A 1 35.99 -17.13 24.21
CA MET A 1 35.14 -16.37 25.15
C MET A 1 34.01 -17.28 25.58
N THR A 2 33.64 -17.29 26.87
CA THR A 2 32.42 -17.95 27.30
C THR A 2 31.21 -17.26 26.68
N VAL A 3 30.11 -17.97 26.58
CA VAL A 3 28.75 -17.55 26.18
C VAL A 3 28.26 -16.23 26.84
N SER A 4 29.00 -15.70 27.81
CA SER A 4 28.71 -14.51 28.63
C SER A 4 28.70 -13.15 27.92
N ASP A 5 29.12 -13.04 26.65
CA ASP A 5 29.21 -11.76 25.92
C ASP A 5 28.18 -11.58 24.79
N LEU A 6 27.25 -12.54 24.64
CA LEU A 6 26.19 -12.49 23.63
C LEU A 6 25.03 -11.60 24.10
N VAL A 7 24.53 -10.77 23.19
CA VAL A 7 23.30 -10.01 23.33
C VAL A 7 22.32 -10.48 22.24
N GLY A 8 21.15 -10.96 22.64
CA GLY A 8 20.12 -11.42 21.72
C GLY A 8 19.10 -10.31 21.43
N ILE A 9 18.85 -10.04 20.15
CA ILE A 9 17.87 -9.05 19.69
C ILE A 9 16.75 -9.78 18.95
N LEU A 10 15.54 -9.75 19.49
CA LEU A 10 14.37 -10.34 18.85
C LEU A 10 13.54 -9.26 18.17
N MET A 11 13.40 -9.36 16.85
CA MET A 11 12.52 -8.51 16.05
C MET A 11 11.15 -9.15 15.91
N ALA A 12 10.13 -8.50 16.48
CA ALA A 12 8.75 -8.99 16.59
C ALA A 12 7.71 -7.99 16.05
N GLY A 13 8.08 -7.12 15.11
CA GLY A 13 7.20 -6.08 14.52
C GLY A 13 6.22 -6.56 13.45
N GLY A 14 6.32 -7.79 12.95
CA GLY A 14 5.46 -8.31 11.88
C GLY A 14 3.99 -8.48 12.30
N LEU A 15 3.03 -8.03 11.47
CA LEU A 15 1.59 -8.25 11.72
C LEU A 15 1.06 -9.62 11.23
N GLY A 16 1.79 -10.29 10.34
CA GLY A 16 1.57 -11.72 10.04
C GLY A 16 0.18 -12.12 9.52
N THR A 17 -0.50 -11.32 8.70
CA THR A 17 -1.93 -11.48 8.35
C THR A 17 -2.29 -12.67 7.45
N ARG A 18 -1.31 -13.42 6.93
CA ARG A 18 -1.52 -14.57 6.02
C ARG A 18 -2.00 -15.84 6.74
N LEU A 19 -1.99 -15.85 8.07
CA LEU A 19 -2.42 -16.97 8.90
C LEU A 19 -3.78 -16.71 9.54
N TRP A 20 -4.62 -15.88 8.91
CA TRP A 20 -6.02 -15.75 9.31
C TRP A 20 -6.71 -17.13 9.14
N PRO A 21 -7.60 -17.55 10.03
CA PRO A 21 -8.25 -16.78 11.08
C PRO A 21 -7.50 -16.67 12.40
N TRP A 22 -6.35 -17.36 12.56
CA TRP A 22 -5.59 -17.35 13.81
C TRP A 22 -4.83 -16.04 14.01
N SER A 23 -4.10 -15.55 12.99
CA SER A 23 -3.42 -14.26 13.07
C SER A 23 -4.39 -13.09 13.03
N ARG A 24 -4.25 -12.16 13.97
CA ARG A 24 -5.05 -10.93 14.11
C ARG A 24 -4.14 -9.74 14.43
N TYR A 25 -4.68 -8.52 14.34
CA TYR A 25 -3.96 -7.31 14.76
C TYR A 25 -3.47 -7.40 16.22
N GLN A 26 -4.32 -7.89 17.13
CA GLN A 26 -3.96 -8.06 18.56
C GLN A 26 -3.15 -9.33 18.86
N ARG A 27 -3.15 -10.30 17.94
CA ARG A 27 -2.38 -11.54 18.06
C ARG A 27 -1.73 -11.92 16.73
N PRO A 28 -0.66 -11.21 16.31
CA PRO A 28 0.11 -11.53 15.11
C PRO A 28 0.81 -12.89 15.15
N LYS A 29 1.40 -13.29 14.01
CA LYS A 29 1.92 -14.66 13.80
C LYS A 29 2.93 -15.12 14.85
N GLN A 30 3.78 -14.23 15.35
CA GLN A 30 4.80 -14.51 16.34
C GLN A 30 4.21 -15.02 17.67
N PHE A 31 2.95 -14.71 17.95
CA PHE A 31 2.23 -15.12 19.16
C PHE A 31 1.32 -16.36 18.95
N LEU A 32 1.45 -17.04 17.80
CA LEU A 32 0.62 -18.21 17.47
C LEU A 32 1.34 -19.53 17.79
N PRO A 33 0.68 -20.50 18.43
CA PRO A 33 1.19 -21.84 18.67
C PRO A 33 0.94 -22.75 17.46
N LEU A 34 1.50 -22.40 16.29
CA LEU A 34 1.10 -23.00 15.00
C LEU A 34 1.30 -24.50 14.88
N LEU A 35 2.25 -25.06 15.64
CA LEU A 35 2.61 -26.47 15.57
C LEU A 35 2.29 -27.21 16.88
N GLY A 36 1.40 -26.66 17.70
CA GLY A 36 1.11 -27.19 19.03
C GLY A 36 2.21 -26.83 20.04
N GLY A 37 1.81 -26.47 21.25
CA GLY A 37 2.72 -25.98 22.29
C GLY A 37 2.83 -24.45 22.32
N GLN A 38 4.06 -23.95 22.30
CA GLN A 38 4.36 -22.54 22.55
C GLN A 38 4.30 -21.64 21.31
N SER A 39 4.20 -20.33 21.53
CA SER A 39 4.27 -19.33 20.47
C SER A 39 5.64 -19.29 19.78
N LEU A 40 5.71 -18.76 18.55
CA LEU A 40 6.97 -18.63 17.81
C LEU A 40 7.97 -17.72 18.52
N ILE A 41 7.50 -16.64 19.15
CA ILE A 41 8.35 -15.74 19.93
C ILE A 41 8.93 -16.44 21.16
N ARG A 42 8.13 -17.22 21.89
CA ARG A 42 8.60 -18.04 23.01
C ARG A 42 9.63 -19.08 22.55
N ALA A 43 9.34 -19.78 21.46
CA ALA A 43 10.27 -20.74 20.88
C ALA A 43 11.60 -20.11 20.43
N THR A 44 11.57 -18.86 19.97
CA THR A 44 12.75 -18.08 19.58
C THR A 44 13.54 -17.61 20.79
N TRP A 45 12.86 -17.23 21.87
CA TRP A 45 13.50 -16.94 23.15
C TRP A 45 14.20 -18.18 23.72
N ASP A 46 13.50 -19.32 23.80
CA ASP A 46 14.01 -20.55 24.41
C ASP A 46 15.18 -21.17 23.64
N ARG A 47 15.31 -20.93 22.34
CA ARG A 47 16.50 -21.39 21.60
C ARG A 47 17.71 -20.50 21.87
N MET A 48 17.49 -19.21 22.15
CA MET A 48 18.53 -18.23 22.45
C MET A 48 18.98 -18.21 23.90
N VAL A 49 18.15 -18.68 24.82
CA VAL A 49 18.53 -18.96 26.22
C VAL A 49 18.81 -20.46 26.34
N PRO A 50 20.00 -20.96 26.71
CA PRO A 50 21.07 -20.28 27.46
C PRO A 50 22.14 -19.46 26.71
N PRO A 51 22.32 -19.50 25.36
CA PRO A 51 23.37 -18.72 24.69
C PRO A 51 23.46 -17.24 25.06
N ALA A 52 22.33 -16.59 25.36
CA ALA A 52 22.26 -15.30 26.02
C ALA A 52 21.54 -15.46 27.36
N SER A 53 21.96 -14.71 28.38
CA SER A 53 21.20 -14.62 29.62
C SER A 53 19.97 -13.73 29.41
N PRO A 54 18.86 -13.95 30.15
CA PRO A 54 17.64 -13.15 30.01
C PRO A 54 17.87 -11.63 30.07
N GLU A 55 18.82 -11.18 30.90
CA GLU A 55 19.18 -9.77 31.09
C GLU A 55 19.89 -9.15 29.88
N ARG A 56 20.35 -9.99 28.94
CA ARG A 56 21.00 -9.59 27.67
C ARG A 56 20.12 -9.90 26.46
N MET A 57 18.83 -10.05 26.66
CA MET A 57 17.85 -10.19 25.60
C MET A 57 17.07 -8.88 25.45
N MET A 58 17.02 -8.34 24.25
CA MET A 58 16.21 -7.18 23.89
C MET A 58 15.13 -7.59 22.89
N VAL A 59 13.92 -7.05 23.05
CA VAL A 59 12.79 -7.33 22.16
C VAL A 59 12.28 -6.02 21.58
N PHE A 60 12.25 -5.95 20.25
CA PHE A 60 11.67 -4.85 19.49
C PHE A 60 10.35 -5.31 18.87
N THR A 61 9.27 -4.60 19.15
CA THR A 61 7.92 -4.94 18.68
C THR A 61 7.10 -3.68 18.49
N ASN A 62 5.95 -3.74 17.82
CA ASN A 62 5.06 -2.58 17.76
C ASN A 62 4.52 -2.24 19.16
N ALA A 63 4.38 -0.95 19.48
CA ALA A 63 3.96 -0.47 20.80
C ALA A 63 2.66 -1.12 21.32
N HIS A 64 1.68 -1.34 20.42
CA HIS A 64 0.41 -1.99 20.77
C HIS A 64 0.53 -3.49 21.09
N LEU A 65 1.67 -4.13 20.78
CA LEU A 65 1.97 -5.54 21.03
C LEU A 65 2.91 -5.75 22.22
N ALA A 66 3.46 -4.68 22.80
CA ALA A 66 4.42 -4.77 23.90
C ALA A 66 3.87 -5.59 25.08
N ALA A 67 2.62 -5.35 25.49
CA ALA A 67 1.99 -6.14 26.55
C ALA A 67 1.82 -7.63 26.21
N CYS A 68 1.57 -7.96 24.94
CA CYS A 68 1.48 -9.34 24.46
C CYS A 68 2.86 -10.03 24.53
N ALA A 69 3.91 -9.34 24.07
CA ALA A 69 5.29 -9.82 24.17
C ALA A 69 5.72 -10.06 25.62
N GLN A 70 5.41 -9.13 26.52
CA GLN A 70 5.70 -9.28 27.95
C GLN A 70 4.96 -10.49 28.57
N GLY A 71 3.73 -10.77 28.13
CA GLY A 71 2.96 -11.92 28.62
C GLY A 71 3.56 -13.27 28.20
N GLU A 72 4.11 -13.36 26.98
CA GLU A 72 4.77 -14.57 26.47
C GLU A 72 6.22 -14.72 26.99
N LEU A 73 6.85 -13.60 27.36
CA LEU A 73 8.23 -13.51 27.83
C LEU A 73 8.27 -12.90 29.25
N PRO A 74 7.78 -13.60 30.28
CA PRO A 74 7.77 -13.07 31.65
C PRO A 74 9.17 -12.79 32.23
N GLU A 75 10.21 -13.42 31.68
CA GLU A 75 11.61 -13.21 32.07
C GLU A 75 12.25 -11.98 31.42
N LEU A 76 11.59 -11.35 30.44
CA LEU A 76 12.09 -10.14 29.79
C LEU A 76 11.93 -8.94 30.73
N GLU A 77 13.05 -8.26 31.02
CA GLU A 77 13.03 -7.01 31.76
C GLU A 77 12.35 -5.89 30.94
N SER A 78 11.54 -5.06 31.61
CA SER A 78 10.79 -3.99 30.94
C SER A 78 11.69 -2.97 30.24
N GLU A 79 12.91 -2.76 30.74
CA GLU A 79 13.90 -1.85 30.15
C GLU A 79 14.47 -2.36 28.82
N ASN A 80 14.32 -3.67 28.56
CA ASN A 80 14.76 -4.35 27.35
C ASN A 80 13.61 -4.61 26.34
N LEU A 81 12.40 -4.10 26.62
CA LEU A 81 11.25 -4.19 25.73
C LEU A 81 10.99 -2.83 25.04
N PHE A 82 11.16 -2.81 23.72
CA PHE A 82 11.05 -1.60 22.91
C PHE A 82 9.79 -1.64 22.05
N GLY A 83 8.82 -0.78 22.40
CA GLY A 83 7.55 -0.62 21.69
C GLY A 83 7.63 0.43 20.58
N GLU A 84 7.93 0.01 19.35
CA GLU A 84 7.99 0.87 18.16
C GLU A 84 6.61 1.52 17.86
N PRO A 85 6.52 2.85 17.78
CA PRO A 85 5.25 3.55 17.55
C PRO A 85 4.72 3.38 16.11
N CYS A 86 5.61 3.09 15.17
CA CYS A 86 5.29 2.82 13.77
C CYS A 86 6.30 1.81 13.20
N SER A 87 5.90 1.07 12.17
CA SER A 87 6.79 0.09 11.53
C SER A 87 7.73 0.79 10.54
N CYS A 88 9.04 0.74 10.81
CA CYS A 88 10.08 1.39 10.01
C CYS A 88 11.04 0.40 9.32
N ASN A 89 10.64 -0.87 9.18
CA ASN A 89 11.48 -1.96 8.65
C ASN A 89 12.67 -2.26 9.58
N THR A 90 13.60 -3.14 9.19
CA THR A 90 14.59 -3.72 10.14
C THR A 90 15.84 -2.85 10.37
N ALA A 91 16.29 -2.01 9.43
CA ALA A 91 17.52 -1.24 9.63
C ALA A 91 17.42 -0.23 10.80
N PRO A 92 16.33 0.56 10.95
CA PRO A 92 16.18 1.47 12.10
C PRO A 92 16.14 0.77 13.46
N CYS A 93 15.49 -0.39 13.53
CA CYS A 93 15.48 -1.26 14.71
C CYS A 93 16.90 -1.74 15.07
N VAL A 94 17.64 -2.26 14.08
CA VAL A 94 18.99 -2.79 14.28
C VAL A 94 19.98 -1.68 14.63
N ALA A 95 19.87 -0.48 14.04
CA ALA A 95 20.70 0.67 14.38
C ALA A 95 20.53 1.07 15.85
N LEU A 96 19.28 1.18 16.31
CA LEU A 96 18.98 1.50 17.71
C LEU A 96 19.46 0.39 18.65
N ALA A 97 19.21 -0.87 18.32
CA ALA A 97 19.70 -2.01 19.07
C ALA A 97 21.23 -2.00 19.21
N ALA A 98 21.97 -1.74 18.13
CA ALA A 98 23.43 -1.71 18.13
C ALA A 98 24.00 -0.62 19.05
N VAL A 99 23.43 0.60 19.00
CA VAL A 99 23.87 1.70 19.86
C VAL A 99 23.54 1.42 21.33
N LEU A 100 22.36 0.84 21.62
CA LEU A 100 22.01 0.44 22.99
C LEU A 100 22.92 -0.69 23.49
N CYS A 101 23.29 -1.63 22.62
CA CYS A 101 24.25 -2.66 22.97
C CYS A 101 25.63 -2.08 23.28
N GLU A 102 26.09 -1.10 22.50
CA GLU A 102 27.34 -0.38 22.74
C GLU A 102 27.32 0.32 24.10
N ARG A 103 26.22 1.00 24.43
CA ARG A 103 26.02 1.67 25.72
C ARG A 103 26.04 0.70 26.90
N ASN A 104 25.34 -0.42 26.80
CA ASN A 104 25.09 -1.30 27.94
C ASN A 104 26.19 -2.35 28.16
N TRP A 105 26.78 -2.87 27.09
CA TRP A 105 27.74 -3.99 27.15
C TRP A 105 29.05 -3.72 26.41
N GLY A 106 29.19 -2.57 25.75
CA GLY A 106 30.42 -2.13 25.11
C GLY A 106 30.57 -2.55 23.64
N PRO A 107 31.53 -1.94 22.92
CA PRO A 107 31.69 -2.11 21.47
C PRO A 107 32.08 -3.53 21.04
N LYS A 108 32.67 -4.31 21.95
CA LYS A 108 33.13 -5.69 21.70
C LYS A 108 32.08 -6.76 21.95
N ALA A 109 30.90 -6.39 22.47
CA ALA A 109 29.81 -7.34 22.65
C ALA A 109 29.41 -7.95 21.29
N VAL A 110 29.01 -9.22 21.32
CA VAL A 110 28.49 -9.90 20.12
C VAL A 110 26.98 -9.80 20.14
N MET A 111 26.41 -9.22 19.09
CA MET A 111 24.97 -9.04 18.93
C MET A 111 24.44 -10.09 17.95
N ALA A 112 23.42 -10.85 18.35
CA ALA A 112 22.69 -11.77 17.49
C ALA A 112 21.27 -11.25 17.26
N VAL A 113 20.95 -10.93 16.01
CA VAL A 113 19.63 -10.42 15.58
C VAL A 113 18.81 -11.56 14.99
N LEU A 114 17.61 -11.78 15.52
CA LEU A 114 16.72 -12.86 15.14
C LEU A 114 15.32 -12.37 14.83
N SER A 115 14.72 -12.94 13.79
CA SER A 115 13.27 -12.83 13.55
C SER A 115 12.51 -13.71 14.53
N ALA A 116 11.52 -13.15 15.22
CA ALA A 116 10.74 -13.83 16.26
C ALA A 116 9.63 -14.78 15.73
N ASP A 117 9.56 -14.97 14.42
CA ASP A 117 8.42 -15.53 13.71
C ASP A 117 8.78 -16.69 12.76
N HIS A 118 9.94 -17.32 13.00
CA HIS A 118 10.43 -18.48 12.26
C HIS A 118 10.28 -19.80 13.05
N TYR A 119 9.94 -20.87 12.32
CA TYR A 119 10.00 -22.23 12.84
C TYR A 119 11.41 -22.80 12.69
N ILE A 120 11.89 -23.46 13.75
CA ILE A 120 13.14 -24.23 13.76
C ILE A 120 12.84 -25.54 14.50
N GLY A 121 12.98 -26.68 13.81
CA GLY A 121 12.63 -28.00 14.34
C GLY A 121 13.73 -28.70 15.13
N ASP A 122 15.00 -28.35 14.91
CA ASP A 122 16.14 -28.86 15.68
C ASP A 122 16.85 -27.72 16.41
N VAL A 123 16.51 -27.54 17.69
CA VAL A 123 17.07 -26.48 18.54
C VAL A 123 18.57 -26.67 18.78
N GLU A 124 19.03 -27.90 18.97
CA GLU A 124 20.44 -28.17 19.24
C GLU A 124 21.28 -27.99 17.98
N GLY A 125 20.78 -28.39 16.82
CA GLY A 125 21.39 -28.08 15.52
C GLY A 125 21.50 -26.59 15.26
N PHE A 126 20.43 -25.84 15.54
CA PHE A 126 20.47 -24.39 15.43
C PHE A 126 21.50 -23.76 16.38
N ARG A 127 21.56 -24.22 17.64
CA ARG A 127 22.55 -23.76 18.62
C ARG A 127 23.99 -24.05 18.17
N ARG A 128 24.26 -25.19 17.51
CA ARG A 128 25.58 -25.46 16.93
C ARG A 128 25.95 -24.46 15.84
N SER A 129 25.04 -24.17 14.90
CA SER A 129 25.27 -23.15 13.87
C SER A 129 25.41 -21.74 14.47
N MET A 130 24.58 -21.38 15.46
CA MET A 130 24.66 -20.10 16.17
C MET A 130 25.98 -19.93 16.91
N ASN A 131 26.46 -20.97 17.61
CA ASN A 131 27.77 -20.96 18.26
C ASN A 131 28.91 -20.78 17.25
N GLY A 132 28.80 -21.38 16.07
CA GLY A 132 29.71 -21.12 14.95
C GLY A 132 29.69 -19.64 14.54
N ALA A 133 28.50 -19.03 14.48
CA ALA A 133 28.33 -17.64 14.06
C ALA A 133 28.91 -16.68 15.10
N ILE A 134 28.67 -16.95 16.38
CA ILE A 134 29.22 -16.21 17.50
C ILE A 134 30.75 -16.28 17.48
N ARG A 135 31.31 -17.49 17.31
CA ARG A 135 32.77 -17.67 17.21
C ARG A 135 33.33 -16.87 16.05
N ALA A 136 32.76 -17.01 14.86
CA ALA A 136 33.20 -16.30 13.66
C ALA A 136 33.16 -14.77 13.85
N ALA A 137 32.05 -14.22 14.34
CA ALA A 137 31.90 -12.80 14.63
C ALA A 137 32.87 -12.31 15.71
N SER A 138 33.16 -13.14 16.73
CA SER A 138 34.07 -12.75 17.82
C SER A 138 35.54 -12.70 17.39
N GLU A 139 35.93 -13.58 16.47
CA GLU A 139 37.33 -13.76 16.04
C GLU A 139 37.69 -12.93 14.79
N MET A 140 36.71 -12.50 14.00
CA MET A 140 36.91 -11.78 12.73
C MET A 140 36.13 -10.46 12.69
N ASP A 141 36.67 -9.46 12.00
CA ASP A 141 35.96 -8.22 11.66
C ASP A 141 35.00 -8.46 10.49
N CYS A 142 33.87 -9.13 10.76
CA CYS A 142 32.89 -9.47 9.74
C CYS A 142 31.44 -9.42 10.24
N LEU A 143 30.52 -9.31 9.28
CA LEU A 143 29.10 -9.59 9.49
C LEU A 143 28.85 -11.06 9.20
N VAL A 144 28.13 -11.76 10.07
CA VAL A 144 27.78 -13.18 9.87
C VAL A 144 26.28 -13.31 9.66
N THR A 145 25.87 -14.09 8.66
CA THR A 145 24.48 -14.49 8.45
C THR A 145 24.34 -16.01 8.48
N LEU A 146 23.15 -16.52 8.77
CA LEU A 146 22.82 -17.94 8.77
C LEU A 146 21.96 -18.27 7.55
N GLY A 147 22.24 -19.39 6.90
CA GLY A 147 21.50 -19.82 5.71
C GLY A 147 21.07 -21.28 5.73
N ILE A 148 19.90 -21.58 5.17
CA ILE A 148 19.35 -22.94 5.08
C ILE A 148 19.64 -23.52 3.69
N PRO A 149 20.15 -24.76 3.57
CA PRO A 149 20.23 -25.45 2.29
C PRO A 149 18.85 -25.51 1.60
N PRO A 150 18.71 -24.98 0.36
CA PRO A 150 17.43 -24.97 -0.34
C PRO A 150 16.95 -26.40 -0.60
N THR A 151 15.68 -26.67 -0.30
CA THR A 151 15.02 -27.95 -0.59
C THR A 151 14.04 -27.85 -1.76
N ARG A 152 13.80 -26.64 -2.25
CA ARG A 152 12.91 -26.32 -3.37
C ARG A 152 13.34 -24.99 -4.02
N PRO A 153 12.87 -24.65 -5.23
CA PRO A 153 13.14 -23.35 -5.85
C PRO A 153 12.17 -22.28 -5.31
N GLU A 154 12.33 -21.88 -4.05
CA GLU A 154 11.49 -20.85 -3.43
C GLU A 154 11.83 -19.46 -4.00
N THR A 155 10.84 -18.70 -4.47
CA THR A 155 11.04 -17.35 -5.02
C THR A 155 10.73 -16.25 -4.00
N GLY A 156 10.13 -16.61 -2.85
CA GLY A 156 9.83 -15.70 -1.77
C GLY A 156 11.02 -15.38 -0.83
N TYR A 157 12.13 -16.12 -0.94
CA TYR A 157 13.31 -15.99 -0.06
C TYR A 157 14.50 -15.33 -0.75
N GLY A 158 15.37 -14.71 0.05
CA GLY A 158 16.71 -14.32 -0.39
C GLY A 158 17.66 -15.53 -0.50
N TYR A 159 18.62 -15.46 -1.41
CA TYR A 159 19.65 -16.48 -1.63
C TYR A 159 21.04 -15.91 -1.33
N LEU A 160 21.85 -16.72 -0.67
CA LEU A 160 23.21 -16.45 -0.21
C LEU A 160 24.18 -17.37 -0.96
N GLU A 161 24.98 -16.80 -1.87
CA GLU A 161 25.98 -17.57 -2.63
C GLU A 161 27.25 -17.76 -1.79
N CYS A 162 27.61 -19.01 -1.51
CA CYS A 162 28.83 -19.37 -0.78
C CYS A 162 30.06 -19.36 -1.69
N ASP A 163 31.24 -19.11 -1.10
CA ASP A 163 32.53 -19.29 -1.78
C ASP A 163 32.92 -20.77 -1.89
N GLY A 164 32.11 -21.55 -2.62
CA GLY A 164 32.27 -22.98 -2.84
C GLY A 164 30.97 -23.76 -2.59
N PRO A 165 30.96 -25.10 -2.86
CA PRO A 165 29.80 -25.96 -2.61
C PRO A 165 29.41 -25.96 -1.12
N VAL A 166 28.12 -25.81 -0.82
CA VAL A 166 27.61 -25.78 0.56
C VAL A 166 27.94 -27.05 1.33
N GLU A 167 27.91 -28.21 0.67
CA GLU A 167 28.24 -29.51 1.27
C GLU A 167 29.69 -29.59 1.78
N SER A 168 30.60 -28.79 1.20
CA SER A 168 32.01 -28.79 1.61
C SER A 168 32.26 -27.98 2.88
N ILE A 169 31.29 -27.19 3.35
CA ILE A 169 31.42 -26.35 4.54
C ILE A 169 31.04 -27.18 5.78
N PRO A 170 31.98 -27.48 6.70
CA PRO A 170 31.69 -28.24 7.91
C PRO A 170 30.62 -27.56 8.78
N GLU A 171 29.92 -28.35 9.60
CA GLU A 171 28.96 -27.83 10.57
C GLU A 171 29.65 -26.88 11.58
N GLY A 172 29.08 -25.71 11.82
CA GLY A 172 29.64 -24.70 12.72
C GLY A 172 30.79 -23.87 12.13
N GLU A 173 31.21 -24.15 10.89
CA GLU A 173 32.17 -23.34 10.16
C GLU A 173 31.48 -22.34 9.24
N SER A 174 32.15 -21.23 8.95
CA SER A 174 31.65 -20.19 8.06
C SER A 174 32.39 -20.15 6.74
N SER A 175 31.70 -19.82 5.65
CA SER A 175 32.30 -19.51 4.35
C SER A 175 32.18 -18.02 4.05
N ARG A 176 32.99 -17.52 3.11
CA ARG A 176 32.82 -16.17 2.58
C ARG A 176 31.52 -16.13 1.76
N LEU A 177 30.73 -15.08 1.96
CA LEU A 177 29.58 -14.80 1.10
C LEU A 177 30.06 -14.10 -0.17
N LYS A 178 29.74 -14.66 -1.34
CA LYS A 178 30.09 -14.08 -2.64
C LYS A 178 29.09 -13.04 -3.10
N SER A 179 27.81 -13.37 -2.98
CA SER A 179 26.73 -12.50 -3.39
C SER A 179 25.47 -12.80 -2.59
N PHE A 180 24.62 -11.78 -2.47
CA PHE A 180 23.27 -11.87 -1.94
C PHE A 180 22.27 -11.46 -3.03
N ARG A 181 21.18 -12.20 -3.14
CA ARG A 181 20.12 -11.97 -4.13
C ARG A 181 18.76 -12.18 -3.47
N GLU A 182 18.00 -11.09 -3.29
CA GLU A 182 16.66 -11.14 -2.74
C GLU A 182 15.64 -11.57 -3.82
N LYS A 183 14.83 -12.60 -3.51
CA LYS A 183 13.64 -13.02 -4.28
C LYS A 183 13.87 -13.20 -5.79
N PRO A 184 14.72 -14.17 -6.18
CA PRO A 184 14.94 -14.47 -7.59
C PRO A 184 13.68 -14.99 -8.28
N ASP A 185 13.64 -14.91 -9.61
CA ASP A 185 12.62 -15.59 -10.40
C ASP A 185 12.77 -17.11 -10.32
N LEU A 186 11.70 -17.85 -10.71
CA LEU A 186 11.67 -19.31 -10.61
C LEU A 186 12.80 -20.01 -11.41
N PRO A 187 13.12 -19.61 -12.66
CA PRO A 187 14.27 -20.16 -13.38
C PRO A 187 15.60 -19.98 -12.63
N THR A 188 15.81 -18.81 -12.03
CA THR A 188 17.02 -18.50 -11.27
C THR A 188 17.08 -19.31 -9.97
N ALA A 189 15.97 -19.42 -9.24
CA ALA A 189 15.88 -20.25 -8.04
C ALA A 189 16.15 -21.75 -8.32
N LEU A 190 15.65 -22.26 -9.46
CA LEU A 190 15.95 -23.61 -9.94
C LEU A 190 17.45 -23.79 -10.23
N ALA A 191 18.08 -22.82 -10.87
CA ALA A 191 19.52 -22.84 -11.13
C ALA A 191 20.32 -22.85 -9.82
N TYR A 192 19.94 -22.02 -8.84
CA TYR A 192 20.59 -21.97 -7.53
C TYR A 192 20.50 -23.31 -6.77
N LEU A 193 19.34 -23.96 -6.83
CA LEU A 193 19.13 -25.29 -6.25
C LEU A 193 20.02 -26.34 -6.91
N GLN A 194 20.16 -26.31 -8.25
CA GLN A 194 20.99 -27.26 -9.00
C GLN A 194 22.49 -27.03 -8.79
N ASP A 195 22.91 -25.79 -8.60
CA ASP A 195 24.32 -25.40 -8.42
C ASP A 195 24.87 -25.79 -7.03
N GLY A 196 24.02 -25.95 -6.01
CA GLY A 196 24.44 -26.42 -4.68
C GLY A 196 25.37 -25.47 -3.92
N ARG A 197 25.59 -24.26 -4.43
CA ARG A 197 26.41 -23.19 -3.81
C ARG A 197 25.59 -22.16 -3.05
N HIS A 198 24.26 -22.25 -3.09
CA HIS A 198 23.38 -21.24 -2.49
C HIS A 198 22.69 -21.75 -1.24
N LEU A 199 22.45 -20.83 -0.30
CA LEU A 199 21.61 -21.02 0.89
C LEU A 199 20.43 -20.06 0.84
N TRP A 200 19.29 -20.41 1.42
CA TRP A 200 18.23 -19.43 1.73
C TRP A 200 18.66 -18.54 2.89
N ASN A 201 18.43 -17.23 2.78
CA ASN A 201 18.64 -16.29 3.86
C ASN A 201 17.60 -16.52 4.98
N MET A 202 18.07 -16.82 6.18
CA MET A 202 17.20 -17.00 7.35
C MET A 202 16.77 -15.67 7.99
N GLY A 203 17.35 -14.53 7.59
CA GLY A 203 17.13 -13.24 8.24
C GLY A 203 17.69 -13.17 9.66
N ASN A 204 18.65 -14.04 10.00
CA ASN A 204 19.34 -14.05 11.28
C ASN A 204 20.78 -13.61 11.09
N PHE A 205 21.25 -12.71 11.95
CA PHE A 205 22.57 -12.11 11.79
C PHE A 205 23.34 -12.08 13.10
N VAL A 206 24.67 -12.13 13.03
CA VAL A 206 25.58 -12.11 14.19
C VAL A 206 26.82 -11.28 13.86
N TRP A 207 27.20 -10.36 14.74
CA TRP A 207 28.38 -9.50 14.57
C TRP A 207 28.85 -8.90 15.90
N ARG A 208 30.07 -8.36 15.94
CA ARG A 208 30.46 -7.43 17.01
C ARG A 208 29.74 -6.10 16.81
N VAL A 209 29.35 -5.47 17.92
CA VAL A 209 28.67 -4.17 17.92
C VAL A 209 29.48 -3.10 17.18
N GLU A 210 30.78 -3.01 17.40
CA GLU A 210 31.65 -2.05 16.70
C GLU A 210 31.68 -2.26 15.18
N VAL A 211 31.60 -3.51 14.72
CA VAL A 211 31.64 -3.83 13.30
C VAL A 211 30.36 -3.35 12.62
N ILE A 212 29.19 -3.67 13.17
CA ILE A 212 27.92 -3.20 12.59
C ILE A 212 27.77 -1.68 12.66
N LEU A 213 28.23 -1.05 13.75
CA LEU A 213 28.21 0.41 13.87
C LEU A 213 29.12 1.06 12.82
N SER A 214 30.26 0.46 12.50
CA SER A 214 31.13 0.95 11.43
C SER A 214 30.48 0.84 10.04
N GLU A 215 29.66 -0.19 9.81
CA GLU A 215 28.91 -0.33 8.56
C GLU A 215 27.76 0.68 8.49
N PHE A 216 27.07 0.95 9.61
CA PHE A 216 26.09 2.03 9.66
C PHE A 216 26.72 3.41 9.45
N GLU A 217 27.89 3.69 10.01
CA GLU A 217 28.61 4.95 9.80
C GLU A 217 28.95 5.17 8.32
N LYS A 218 29.30 4.11 7.59
CA LYS A 218 29.62 4.18 6.15
C LYS A 218 28.37 4.36 5.29
N ASN A 219 27.31 3.60 5.57
CA ASN A 219 26.18 3.44 4.65
C ASN A 219 24.94 4.26 5.04
N MET A 220 24.72 4.51 6.34
CA MET A 220 23.55 5.22 6.87
C MET A 220 23.91 6.12 8.08
N PRO A 221 24.86 7.07 7.93
CA PRO A 221 25.41 7.85 9.05
C PRO A 221 24.34 8.68 9.78
N ASP A 222 23.37 9.25 9.05
CA ASP A 222 22.33 10.07 9.65
C ASP A 222 21.35 9.23 10.50
N LEU A 223 21.02 8.02 10.06
CA LEU A 223 20.23 7.08 10.85
C LEU A 223 20.96 6.68 12.14
N LEU A 224 22.27 6.42 12.04
CA LEU A 224 23.10 6.12 13.21
C LEU A 224 23.15 7.30 14.17
N ALA A 225 23.32 8.52 13.67
CA ALA A 225 23.31 9.73 14.49
C ALA A 225 21.97 9.89 15.24
N ALA A 226 20.85 9.64 14.57
CA ALA A 226 19.53 9.67 15.19
C ALA A 226 19.37 8.57 16.27
N ALA A 227 19.85 7.35 16.01
CA ALA A 227 19.85 6.26 17.00
C ALA A 227 20.69 6.61 18.25
N ARG A 228 21.84 7.28 18.06
CA ARG A 228 22.69 7.78 19.15
C ARG A 228 21.99 8.81 20.03
N GLN A 229 21.10 9.62 19.49
CA GLN A 229 20.31 10.57 20.30
C GLN A 229 19.38 9.84 21.27
N VAL A 230 18.71 8.78 20.82
CA VAL A 230 17.83 7.96 21.68
C VAL A 230 18.63 7.27 22.78
N ALA A 231 19.78 6.70 22.43
CA ALA A 231 20.61 6.00 23.41
C ALA A 231 21.22 6.94 24.47
N ASN A 232 21.24 8.25 24.26
CA ASN A 232 21.63 9.22 25.28
C ASN A 232 20.48 9.62 26.22
N HIS A 233 19.24 9.24 25.91
CA HIS A 233 18.10 9.46 26.78
C HIS A 233 18.25 8.66 28.10
N PRO A 234 17.84 9.19 29.27
CA PRO A 234 17.89 8.45 30.54
C PRO A 234 17.13 7.13 30.49
N GLU A 235 15.97 7.14 29.82
CA GLU A 235 15.08 5.99 29.62
C GLU A 235 14.86 5.74 28.11
N PRO A 236 15.79 5.07 27.41
CA PRO A 236 15.69 4.88 25.94
C PRO A 236 14.52 4.02 25.49
N HIS A 237 13.98 3.18 26.38
CA HIS A 237 12.82 2.32 26.14
C HIS A 237 11.49 3.06 26.35
N SER A 238 11.52 4.30 26.86
CA SER A 238 10.32 5.10 27.07
C SER A 238 9.64 5.45 25.73
N ARG A 239 8.32 5.60 25.78
CA ARG A 239 7.51 5.99 24.62
C ARG A 239 8.01 7.28 23.98
N GLU A 240 8.36 8.28 24.79
CA GLU A 240 8.86 9.58 24.32
C GLU A 240 10.16 9.43 23.52
N ALA A 241 11.13 8.69 24.05
CA ALA A 241 12.40 8.45 23.38
C ALA A 241 12.20 7.72 22.04
N LEU A 242 11.34 6.71 22.01
CA LEU A 242 11.07 5.93 20.79
C LEU A 242 10.27 6.72 19.75
N GLU A 243 9.29 7.53 20.17
CA GLU A 243 8.54 8.43 19.29
C GLU A 243 9.46 9.49 18.67
N SER A 244 10.41 10.05 19.43
CA SER A 244 11.37 11.04 18.93
C SER A 244 12.26 10.52 17.78
N TYR A 245 12.41 9.20 17.68
CA TYR A 245 13.21 8.54 16.66
C TYR A 245 12.35 7.97 15.54
N PHE A 246 11.48 6.99 15.83
CA PHE A 246 10.75 6.25 14.80
C PHE A 246 9.79 7.10 13.97
N ILE A 247 9.14 8.11 14.58
CA ILE A 247 8.23 9.01 13.84
C ILE A 247 9.03 9.93 12.91
N ASN A 248 10.22 10.37 13.35
CA ASN A 248 11.04 11.35 12.65
C ASN A 248 11.99 10.72 11.62
N ILE A 249 12.11 9.40 11.58
CA ILE A 249 12.87 8.70 10.53
C ILE A 249 12.18 8.93 9.17
N PRO A 250 12.86 9.60 8.21
CA PRO A 250 12.35 9.81 6.86
C PRO A 250 12.06 8.50 6.13
N PRO A 251 11.09 8.46 5.19
CA PRO A 251 10.75 7.25 4.45
C PRO A 251 11.93 6.55 3.77
N GLU A 252 12.88 7.32 3.23
CA GLU A 252 14.09 6.83 2.56
C GLU A 252 15.06 6.06 3.47
N TRP A 253 14.96 6.23 4.79
CA TRP A 253 15.78 5.51 5.78
C TRP A 253 15.08 4.26 6.34
N ARG A 254 13.81 4.02 5.97
CA ARG A 254 13.00 2.88 6.44
C ARG A 254 13.28 1.60 5.65
N LEU A 255 14.57 1.29 5.48
CA LEU A 255 15.06 0.14 4.73
C LEU A 255 15.15 -1.11 5.63
N SER A 256 15.20 -2.30 5.01
CA SER A 256 15.61 -3.50 5.74
C SER A 256 17.13 -3.46 5.98
N ILE A 257 17.60 -4.21 6.97
CA ILE A 257 19.03 -4.39 7.22
C ILE A 257 19.75 -5.02 6.02
N ASP A 258 19.05 -5.86 5.26
CA ASP A 258 19.56 -6.46 4.03
C ASP A 258 19.91 -5.38 2.99
N TYR A 259 18.97 -4.47 2.72
CA TYR A 259 19.18 -3.38 1.76
C TYR A 259 20.09 -2.28 2.29
N GLY A 260 19.91 -1.87 3.55
CA GLY A 260 20.65 -0.73 4.10
C GLY A 260 22.12 -1.03 4.39
N ILE A 261 22.47 -2.29 4.67
CA ILE A 261 23.81 -2.68 5.12
C ILE A 261 24.34 -3.92 4.37
N MET A 262 23.61 -5.04 4.37
CA MET A 262 24.18 -6.31 3.92
C MET A 262 24.53 -6.33 2.41
N GLU A 263 23.78 -5.63 1.56
CA GLU A 263 24.09 -5.53 0.12
C GLU A 263 25.35 -4.71 -0.17
N HIS A 264 25.79 -3.87 0.78
CA HIS A 264 26.92 -2.95 0.62
C HIS A 264 28.18 -3.42 1.39
N ALA A 265 28.02 -4.29 2.38
CA ALA A 265 29.13 -4.75 3.21
C ALA A 265 30.06 -5.71 2.46
N GLU A 266 31.38 -5.51 2.57
CA GLU A 266 32.38 -6.30 1.85
C GLU A 266 32.79 -7.60 2.56
N HIS A 267 32.68 -7.62 3.89
CA HIS A 267 33.19 -8.69 4.75
C HIS A 267 32.06 -9.46 5.41
N ILE A 268 31.37 -10.26 4.60
CA ILE A 268 30.24 -11.09 5.05
C ILE A 268 30.63 -12.56 5.06
N ARG A 269 30.29 -13.24 6.15
CA ARG A 269 30.41 -14.68 6.32
C ARG A 269 29.03 -15.30 6.40
N VAL A 270 28.91 -16.52 5.89
CA VAL A 270 27.68 -17.30 5.96
C VAL A 270 27.93 -18.64 6.62
N ILE A 271 27.01 -19.05 7.50
CA ILE A 271 27.02 -20.36 8.14
C ILE A 271 25.82 -21.19 7.65
N PRO A 272 26.06 -22.34 7.00
CA PRO A 272 25.00 -23.29 6.71
C PRO A 272 24.37 -23.82 8.00
N CYS A 273 23.07 -23.69 8.11
CA CYS A 273 22.25 -24.23 9.17
C CYS A 273 21.45 -25.43 8.61
N ARG A 274 21.74 -26.63 9.10
CA ARG A 274 21.19 -27.89 8.55
C ARG A 274 20.09 -28.41 9.46
N VAL A 275 19.03 -27.62 9.60
CA VAL A 275 17.88 -27.93 10.47
C VAL A 275 16.57 -27.75 9.71
N PRO A 276 15.47 -28.42 10.12
CA PRO A 276 14.14 -28.08 9.64
C PRO A 276 13.83 -26.61 9.96
N TRP A 277 13.53 -25.82 8.94
CA TRP A 277 13.25 -24.39 9.06
C TRP A 277 12.16 -23.96 8.07
N ASP A 278 11.34 -22.99 8.48
CA ASP A 278 10.36 -22.31 7.63
C ASP A 278 10.06 -20.90 8.18
N ASP A 279 9.83 -19.92 7.30
CA ASP A 279 9.47 -18.55 7.65
C ASP A 279 7.99 -18.38 8.05
N VAL A 280 7.22 -19.48 7.91
CA VAL A 280 5.82 -19.57 8.28
C VAL A 280 4.98 -18.52 7.54
N GLY A 281 5.21 -18.40 6.23
CA GLY A 281 4.58 -17.39 5.38
C GLY A 281 3.11 -17.64 5.02
N SER A 282 2.62 -18.89 5.12
CA SER A 282 1.26 -19.30 4.74
C SER A 282 0.86 -20.63 5.41
N TRP A 283 -0.43 -21.00 5.34
CA TRP A 283 -0.93 -22.26 5.92
C TRP A 283 -0.38 -23.54 5.28
N SER A 284 0.22 -23.47 4.08
CA SER A 284 0.87 -24.63 3.47
C SER A 284 2.06 -25.14 4.30
N VAL A 285 2.55 -24.34 5.25
CA VAL A 285 3.55 -24.73 6.25
C VAL A 285 3.11 -25.93 7.09
N LEU A 286 1.83 -26.05 7.46
CA LEU A 286 1.35 -27.15 8.30
C LEU A 286 1.60 -28.50 7.64
N ARG A 287 1.23 -28.62 6.36
CA ARG A 287 1.47 -29.83 5.58
C ARG A 287 2.97 -30.12 5.43
N ARG A 288 3.78 -29.08 5.20
CA ARG A 288 5.24 -29.24 5.03
C ARG A 288 5.94 -29.75 6.28
N LEU A 289 5.55 -29.24 7.45
CA LEU A 289 6.22 -29.52 8.71
C LEU A 289 5.67 -30.76 9.45
N ARG A 290 4.54 -31.31 9.00
CA ARG A 290 3.80 -32.40 9.67
C ARG A 290 3.55 -33.57 8.72
N GLN A 291 4.53 -33.87 7.87
CA GLN A 291 4.40 -34.91 6.84
C GLN A 291 4.21 -36.30 7.44
N ASP A 292 4.75 -36.53 8.62
CA ASP A 292 4.64 -37.75 9.42
C ASP A 292 3.26 -37.96 10.06
N GLU A 293 2.43 -36.92 10.12
CA GLU A 293 1.05 -36.97 10.64
C GLU A 293 -0.01 -37.14 9.54
N LEU A 294 0.42 -37.29 8.28
CA LEU A 294 -0.51 -37.49 7.16
C LEU A 294 -1.11 -38.91 7.18
N ASP A 295 -2.42 -39.00 6.91
CA ASP A 295 -3.08 -40.28 6.72
C ASP A 295 -2.74 -40.92 5.34
N ALA A 296 -3.27 -42.13 5.09
CA ALA A 296 -3.03 -42.85 3.84
C ALA A 296 -3.60 -42.15 2.58
N GLN A 297 -4.51 -41.19 2.76
CA GLN A 297 -5.09 -40.35 1.70
C GLN A 297 -4.37 -39.00 1.58
N GLY A 298 -3.30 -38.80 2.37
CA GLY A 298 -2.52 -37.59 2.40
C GLY A 298 -3.22 -36.43 3.11
N ASN A 299 -4.21 -36.66 3.99
CA ASN A 299 -4.85 -35.61 4.77
C ASN A 299 -4.11 -35.34 6.08
N LEU A 300 -4.10 -34.08 6.52
CA LEU A 300 -3.63 -33.66 7.84
C LEU A 300 -4.83 -33.22 8.68
N SER A 301 -5.07 -33.88 9.81
CA SER A 301 -6.22 -33.58 10.69
C SER A 301 -5.76 -33.23 12.10
N LEU A 302 -5.70 -31.94 12.40
CA LEU A 302 -5.25 -31.41 13.71
C LEU A 302 -6.42 -31.10 14.67
N ILE A 303 -7.65 -31.40 14.24
CA ILE A 303 -8.88 -31.31 15.05
C ILE A 303 -9.78 -32.51 14.74
N ARG A 304 -10.89 -32.67 15.48
CA ARG A 304 -11.90 -33.69 15.19
C ARG A 304 -12.44 -33.52 13.77
N HIS A 305 -12.00 -34.41 12.87
CA HIS A 305 -12.29 -34.38 11.45
C HIS A 305 -12.86 -35.72 11.00
N LEU A 306 -14.00 -35.69 10.31
CA LEU A 306 -14.55 -36.84 9.59
C LEU A 306 -14.34 -36.62 8.09
N ALA A 307 -13.46 -37.40 7.50
CA ALA A 307 -13.14 -37.38 6.07
C ALA A 307 -13.92 -38.49 5.34
N ILE A 308 -14.69 -38.14 4.32
CA ILE A 308 -15.38 -39.08 3.43
C ILE A 308 -15.00 -38.72 2.00
N ASP A 309 -14.35 -39.63 1.27
CA ASP A 309 -13.84 -39.35 -0.09
C ASP A 309 -12.99 -38.05 -0.16
N THR A 310 -12.15 -37.83 0.86
CA THR A 310 -11.31 -36.62 0.98
C THR A 310 -9.82 -36.97 0.83
N THR A 311 -9.09 -36.20 0.03
CA THR A 311 -7.65 -36.39 -0.22
C THR A 311 -6.86 -35.09 -0.14
N ASN A 312 -5.57 -35.17 0.20
CA ASN A 312 -4.63 -34.04 0.22
C ASN A 312 -5.09 -32.79 1.00
N THR A 313 -6.00 -32.94 1.97
CA THR A 313 -6.62 -31.81 2.67
C THR A 313 -6.01 -31.59 4.06
N VAL A 314 -5.79 -30.32 4.42
CA VAL A 314 -5.38 -29.88 5.76
C VAL A 314 -6.59 -29.37 6.51
N VAL A 315 -6.86 -29.91 7.70
CA VAL A 315 -7.91 -29.43 8.61
C VAL A 315 -7.30 -29.13 9.97
N ALA A 316 -7.34 -27.87 10.39
CA ALA A 316 -6.80 -27.42 11.66
C ALA A 316 -7.74 -26.46 12.39
N GLY A 317 -7.58 -26.35 13.71
CA GLY A 317 -8.33 -25.43 14.54
C GLY A 317 -7.85 -25.44 16.00
N GLU A 318 -8.33 -24.51 16.81
CA GLU A 318 -7.93 -24.43 18.21
C GLU A 318 -8.43 -25.65 19.01
N GLU A 319 -7.56 -26.25 19.84
CA GLU A 319 -7.85 -27.44 20.66
C GLU A 319 -9.06 -27.26 21.59
N SER A 320 -9.41 -26.02 21.94
CA SER A 320 -10.51 -25.66 22.84
C SER A 320 -11.91 -25.92 22.25
N GLY A 321 -12.03 -26.16 20.94
CA GLY A 321 -13.31 -26.19 20.23
C GLY A 321 -14.03 -27.54 20.26
N GLN A 322 -15.23 -27.59 20.86
CA GLN A 322 -16.13 -28.76 20.87
C GLN A 322 -16.72 -29.19 19.51
N GLY A 323 -16.30 -28.61 18.38
CA GLY A 323 -16.94 -28.88 17.08
C GLY A 323 -16.15 -29.84 16.19
N ILE A 324 -16.89 -30.56 15.33
CA ILE A 324 -16.35 -31.46 14.32
C ILE A 324 -16.33 -30.77 12.95
N VAL A 325 -15.29 -31.01 12.15
CA VAL A 325 -15.29 -30.67 10.72
C VAL A 325 -15.58 -31.94 9.93
N VAL A 326 -16.46 -31.86 8.93
CA VAL A 326 -16.78 -32.99 8.05
C VAL A 326 -16.49 -32.58 6.61
N THR A 327 -15.73 -33.38 5.88
CA THR A 327 -15.45 -33.18 4.46
C THR A 327 -15.98 -34.35 3.65
N LEU A 328 -16.60 -34.06 2.51
CA LEU A 328 -17.20 -35.06 1.62
C LEU A 328 -16.79 -34.78 0.16
N GLY A 329 -16.00 -35.67 -0.44
CA GLY A 329 -15.68 -35.61 -1.88
C GLY A 329 -14.78 -34.42 -2.28
N VAL A 330 -13.86 -33.99 -1.42
CA VAL A 330 -12.98 -32.83 -1.66
C VAL A 330 -11.51 -33.22 -1.76
N ASP A 331 -10.73 -32.48 -2.54
CA ASP A 331 -9.30 -32.69 -2.72
C ASP A 331 -8.53 -31.37 -2.58
N GLY A 332 -7.38 -31.41 -1.91
CA GLY A 332 -6.42 -30.30 -1.91
C GLY A 332 -6.87 -29.01 -1.20
N LEU A 333 -7.79 -29.11 -0.23
CA LEU A 333 -8.26 -27.97 0.55
C LEU A 333 -7.47 -27.76 1.85
N THR A 334 -7.34 -26.51 2.26
CA THR A 334 -6.91 -26.07 3.59
C THR A 334 -8.11 -25.46 4.32
N ILE A 335 -8.50 -26.07 5.43
CA ILE A 335 -9.65 -25.70 6.25
C ILE A 335 -9.14 -25.34 7.65
N ILE A 336 -9.22 -24.07 8.02
CA ILE A 336 -8.74 -23.58 9.32
C ILE A 336 -9.90 -22.96 10.10
N ARG A 337 -10.10 -23.42 11.33
CA ARG A 337 -11.14 -22.92 12.23
C ARG A 337 -10.56 -22.20 13.45
N ASP A 338 -11.17 -21.08 13.83
CA ASP A 338 -10.89 -20.32 15.05
C ASP A 338 -12.22 -19.81 15.63
N GLY A 339 -12.76 -20.54 16.61
CA GLY A 339 -14.10 -20.28 17.15
C GLY A 339 -15.18 -20.28 16.06
N GLU A 340 -15.80 -19.12 15.84
CA GLU A 340 -16.83 -18.85 14.84
C GLU A 340 -16.28 -18.53 13.43
N LYS A 341 -14.95 -18.45 13.28
CA LYS A 341 -14.30 -18.06 12.03
C LYS A 341 -13.74 -19.29 11.35
N VAL A 342 -13.96 -19.37 10.04
CA VAL A 342 -13.50 -20.48 9.21
C VAL A 342 -12.87 -19.92 7.94
N LEU A 343 -11.66 -20.39 7.65
CA LEU A 343 -11.02 -20.25 6.33
C LEU A 343 -11.16 -21.59 5.61
N ILE A 344 -11.57 -21.53 4.34
CA ILE A 344 -11.52 -22.66 3.41
C ILE A 344 -10.86 -22.14 2.14
N ALA A 345 -9.72 -22.71 1.76
CA ALA A 345 -8.97 -22.30 0.60
C ALA A 345 -8.30 -23.50 -0.07
N GLY A 346 -8.28 -23.55 -1.40
CA GLY A 346 -7.33 -24.40 -2.12
C GLY A 346 -5.93 -23.79 -2.11
N GLU A 347 -4.93 -24.52 -2.62
CA GLU A 347 -3.51 -24.10 -2.60
C GLU A 347 -3.30 -22.70 -3.21
N GLU A 348 -3.84 -22.43 -4.41
CA GLU A 348 -3.74 -21.12 -5.06
C GLU A 348 -4.42 -20.01 -4.23
N GLY A 349 -5.51 -20.35 -3.53
CA GLY A 349 -6.27 -19.42 -2.69
C GLY A 349 -5.50 -18.94 -1.46
N LEU A 350 -4.50 -19.71 -0.98
CA LEU A 350 -3.69 -19.33 0.18
C LEU A 350 -2.90 -18.03 -0.04
N ALA A 351 -2.52 -17.73 -1.29
CA ALA A 351 -1.86 -16.48 -1.64
C ALA A 351 -2.75 -15.24 -1.42
N HIS A 352 -4.08 -15.42 -1.47
CA HIS A 352 -5.09 -14.37 -1.42
C HIS A 352 -5.69 -14.12 -0.02
N ILE A 353 -5.19 -14.78 1.03
CA ILE A 353 -5.72 -14.61 2.39
C ILE A 353 -5.64 -13.14 2.84
N ARG A 354 -4.60 -12.40 2.47
CA ARG A 354 -4.48 -10.97 2.80
C ARG A 354 -5.63 -10.15 2.22
N ASP A 355 -6.02 -10.45 0.99
CA ASP A 355 -7.11 -9.77 0.27
C ASP A 355 -8.46 -10.07 0.95
N ALA A 356 -8.66 -11.31 1.39
CA ALA A 356 -9.83 -11.72 2.15
C ALA A 356 -9.91 -11.00 3.51
N VAL A 357 -8.80 -10.92 4.26
CA VAL A 357 -8.74 -10.19 5.54
C VAL A 357 -9.00 -8.70 5.34
N ALA A 358 -8.42 -8.10 4.29
CA ALA A 358 -8.68 -6.71 3.94
C ALA A 358 -10.16 -6.47 3.62
N SER A 359 -10.81 -7.43 2.95
CA SER A 359 -12.24 -7.38 2.64
C SER A 359 -13.12 -7.51 3.87
N ILE A 360 -12.80 -8.41 4.81
CA ILE A 360 -13.54 -8.58 6.08
C ILE A 360 -13.50 -7.29 6.91
N LYS A 361 -12.37 -6.57 6.93
CA LYS A 361 -12.27 -5.26 7.61
C LYS A 361 -13.27 -4.23 7.07
N LYS A 362 -13.65 -4.32 5.79
CA LYS A 362 -14.63 -3.42 5.15
C LYS A 362 -16.08 -3.73 5.54
N TRP A 363 -16.37 -4.92 6.07
CA TRP A 363 -17.75 -5.37 6.35
C TRP A 363 -18.34 -4.81 7.65
N GLY A 364 -17.56 -4.11 8.48
CA GLY A 364 -18.06 -3.31 9.61
C GLY A 364 -18.81 -4.06 10.74
N GLY A 365 -19.04 -5.37 10.63
CA GLY A 365 -19.93 -6.12 11.54
C GLY A 365 -19.40 -7.44 12.10
N ILE A 366 -18.21 -7.89 11.68
CA ILE A 366 -17.51 -9.00 12.33
C ILE A 366 -16.38 -8.38 13.13
N THR A 367 -16.50 -8.35 14.45
CA THR A 367 -15.50 -7.81 15.39
C THR A 367 -14.12 -8.41 15.10
N CYS A 368 -13.35 -7.70 14.27
CA CYS A 368 -11.92 -7.92 14.11
C CYS A 368 -11.10 -6.81 14.76
N CYS A 369 -11.71 -5.70 15.18
CA CYS A 369 -11.06 -4.58 15.85
C CYS A 369 -12.14 -3.79 16.62
N ASN A 370 -12.03 -3.68 17.94
CA ASN A 370 -12.63 -2.56 18.67
C ASN A 370 -11.59 -2.02 19.65
N PRO A 371 -11.14 -0.76 19.53
CA PRO A 371 -10.60 -0.03 20.65
C PRO A 371 -11.76 0.66 21.38
N MET A 372 -11.83 0.45 22.69
CA MET A 372 -12.74 1.09 23.66
C MET A 372 -14.18 0.55 23.67
N GLY A 373 -14.53 -0.07 24.81
CA GLY A 373 -15.90 -0.43 25.14
C GLY A 373 -16.62 0.72 25.82
N GLU A 374 -17.88 0.91 25.49
CA GLU A 374 -18.85 1.57 26.36
C GLU A 374 -20.24 0.93 26.17
N ASN A 375 -20.88 0.70 27.32
CA ASN A 375 -22.18 0.09 27.51
C ASN A 375 -23.29 0.84 26.78
N THR A 376 -24.22 0.12 26.14
CA THR A 376 -25.63 0.54 26.13
C THR A 376 -26.56 -0.68 26.05
N GLN A 377 -27.34 -0.85 27.11
CA GLN A 377 -28.60 -1.59 27.08
C GLN A 377 -29.61 -0.80 26.24
N ASN A 378 -30.31 -1.45 25.31
CA ASN A 378 -31.76 -1.27 25.19
C ASN A 378 -32.43 -2.34 24.32
N GLN A 379 -33.62 -2.69 24.76
CA GLN A 379 -34.47 -3.79 24.35
C GLN A 379 -35.65 -3.28 23.49
N LEU A 380 -36.14 -4.15 22.59
CA LEU A 380 -37.50 -4.27 22.02
C LEU A 380 -37.92 -3.34 20.84
N PRO A 381 -38.96 -3.67 20.04
CA PRO A 381 -39.77 -4.90 19.96
C PRO A 381 -39.95 -5.53 18.55
N ILE A 382 -40.49 -6.75 18.56
CA ILE A 382 -41.02 -7.54 17.43
C ILE A 382 -42.40 -7.00 17.01
N SER A 383 -42.69 -6.95 15.71
CA SER A 383 -44.07 -6.84 15.19
C SER A 383 -44.26 -7.54 13.82
N ASP A 384 -44.96 -8.67 13.87
CA ASP A 384 -46.04 -9.19 13.01
C ASP A 384 -46.20 -8.86 11.50
N THR A 385 -45.98 -9.91 10.67
CA THR A 385 -46.85 -10.48 9.58
C THR A 385 -47.20 -9.67 8.30
N PRO A 386 -47.68 -10.29 7.18
CA PRO A 386 -47.97 -11.70 6.90
C PRO A 386 -47.42 -12.30 5.59
N SER A 387 -47.40 -13.63 5.58
CA SER A 387 -47.29 -14.56 4.46
C SER A 387 -48.42 -14.42 3.42
N LEU A 388 -48.10 -14.54 2.13
CA LEU A 388 -49.09 -14.75 1.07
C LEU A 388 -48.64 -15.84 0.08
N PHE A 389 -49.51 -16.84 -0.03
CA PHE A 389 -49.71 -17.84 -1.09
C PHE A 389 -48.94 -19.17 -1.07
N ALA A 390 -49.66 -20.20 -0.59
CA ALA A 390 -49.53 -21.60 -0.98
C ALA A 390 -50.26 -21.88 -2.31
N PRO A 391 -49.93 -22.98 -3.02
CA PRO A 391 -50.38 -23.24 -4.40
C PRO A 391 -51.68 -24.04 -4.46
N SER A 392 -52.34 -24.03 -5.63
CA SER A 392 -53.39 -24.99 -5.96
C SER A 392 -53.31 -25.45 -7.43
N PRO A 393 -53.90 -26.62 -7.77
CA PRO A 393 -53.37 -27.49 -8.81
C PRO A 393 -54.21 -27.55 -10.09
N GLY A 394 -53.53 -27.95 -11.17
CA GLY A 394 -54.11 -28.78 -12.22
C GLY A 394 -54.50 -28.09 -13.53
N SER A 395 -53.75 -28.37 -14.59
CA SER A 395 -54.34 -28.66 -15.90
C SER A 395 -53.42 -29.57 -16.71
N LYS A 396 -53.97 -30.70 -17.18
CA LYS A 396 -53.38 -31.54 -18.23
C LYS A 396 -53.60 -30.83 -19.55
N GLY A 397 -52.53 -30.63 -20.33
CA GLY A 397 -52.60 -30.09 -21.69
C GLY A 397 -51.32 -30.39 -22.45
N SER A 398 -51.47 -31.08 -23.57
CA SER A 398 -50.48 -31.48 -24.56
C SER A 398 -49.46 -30.39 -24.93
N GLY A 399 -48.16 -30.74 -24.96
CA GLY A 399 -47.11 -29.82 -25.40
C GLY A 399 -45.71 -30.43 -25.51
N ILE A 400 -45.57 -31.66 -26.00
CA ILE A 400 -44.25 -32.21 -26.34
C ILE A 400 -43.80 -31.57 -27.65
N GLY A 401 -43.12 -30.42 -27.55
CA GLY A 401 -42.53 -29.73 -28.71
C GLY A 401 -41.91 -28.37 -28.38
N CYS A 402 -42.52 -27.60 -27.46
CA CYS A 402 -42.07 -26.23 -27.18
C CYS A 402 -40.86 -26.19 -26.22
N GLY A 403 -40.82 -27.07 -25.22
CA GLY A 403 -39.72 -27.11 -24.23
C GLY A 403 -38.37 -27.50 -24.81
N LYS A 404 -38.34 -28.42 -25.79
CA LYS A 404 -37.09 -28.82 -26.47
C LYS A 404 -36.59 -27.74 -27.43
N ALA A 405 -37.49 -27.04 -28.11
CA ALA A 405 -37.14 -25.91 -28.98
C ALA A 405 -36.65 -24.70 -28.17
N ALA A 406 -37.31 -24.38 -27.04
CA ALA A 406 -36.88 -23.33 -26.12
C ALA A 406 -35.54 -23.67 -25.47
N LEU A 407 -35.33 -24.92 -25.05
CA LEU A 407 -34.05 -25.39 -24.50
C LEU A 407 -32.94 -25.35 -25.56
N PHE A 408 -33.23 -25.78 -26.79
CA PHE A 408 -32.29 -25.71 -27.91
C PHE A 408 -31.94 -24.26 -28.27
N LEU A 409 -32.92 -23.36 -28.30
CA LEU A 409 -32.70 -21.93 -28.52
C LEU A 409 -31.87 -21.32 -27.40
N ALA A 410 -32.18 -21.64 -26.13
CA ALA A 410 -31.41 -21.17 -24.98
C ALA A 410 -29.96 -21.68 -24.99
N LEU A 411 -29.75 -22.96 -25.34
CA LEU A 411 -28.42 -23.54 -25.53
C LEU A 411 -27.68 -22.89 -26.70
N THR A 412 -28.36 -22.62 -27.82
CA THR A 412 -27.76 -21.96 -28.99
C THR A 412 -27.32 -20.54 -28.64
N VAL A 413 -28.16 -19.77 -27.94
CA VAL A 413 -27.82 -18.45 -27.43
C VAL A 413 -26.65 -18.53 -26.46
N LEU A 414 -26.65 -19.49 -25.53
CA LEU A 414 -25.55 -19.68 -24.57
C LEU A 414 -24.23 -19.99 -25.27
N VAL A 415 -24.23 -20.87 -26.28
CA VAL A 415 -23.03 -21.20 -27.08
C VAL A 415 -22.52 -19.98 -27.84
N ILE A 416 -23.41 -19.16 -28.43
CA ILE A 416 -23.03 -17.91 -29.09
C ILE A 416 -22.43 -16.93 -28.07
N LEU A 417 -23.02 -16.78 -26.89
CA LEU A 417 -22.50 -15.91 -25.83
C LEU A 417 -21.12 -16.37 -25.34
N ILE A 418 -20.93 -17.67 -25.16
CA ILE A 418 -19.62 -18.26 -24.81
C ILE A 418 -18.60 -18.00 -25.92
N GLY A 419 -18.99 -18.14 -27.19
CA GLY A 419 -18.13 -17.87 -28.35
C GLY A 419 -17.70 -16.40 -28.45
N ILE A 420 -18.64 -15.47 -28.27
CA ILE A 420 -18.37 -14.02 -28.21
C ILE A 420 -17.46 -13.70 -27.03
N GLU A 421 -17.73 -14.27 -25.86
CA GLU A 421 -16.91 -14.09 -24.67
C GLU A 421 -15.48 -14.61 -24.85
N ALA A 422 -15.33 -15.82 -25.41
CA ALA A 422 -14.01 -16.40 -25.69
C ALA A 422 -13.23 -15.57 -26.72
N GLY A 423 -13.90 -15.11 -27.78
CA GLY A 423 -13.31 -14.20 -28.77
C GLY A 423 -12.89 -12.87 -28.15
N TRP A 424 -13.73 -12.28 -27.28
CA TRP A 424 -13.42 -11.05 -26.58
C TRP A 424 -12.24 -11.21 -25.60
N ARG A 425 -12.20 -12.30 -24.85
CA ARG A 425 -11.07 -12.66 -23.98
C ARG A 425 -9.78 -12.79 -24.77
N LEU A 426 -9.82 -13.38 -25.96
CA LEU A 426 -8.66 -13.47 -26.84
C LEU A 426 -8.17 -12.09 -27.28
N VAL A 427 -9.06 -11.20 -27.73
CA VAL A 427 -8.74 -9.81 -28.11
C VAL A 427 -8.06 -9.06 -26.95
N CYS A 428 -8.56 -9.22 -25.72
CA CYS A 428 -7.94 -8.62 -24.54
C CYS A 428 -6.58 -9.26 -24.23
N ALA A 429 -6.47 -10.59 -24.29
CA ALA A 429 -5.23 -11.32 -24.00
C ALA A 429 -4.08 -10.95 -24.95
N VAL A 430 -4.39 -10.68 -26.23
CA VAL A 430 -3.38 -10.20 -27.20
C VAL A 430 -3.18 -8.68 -27.19
N GLY A 431 -3.76 -7.98 -26.21
CA GLY A 431 -3.57 -6.54 -26.02
C GLY A 431 -4.20 -5.69 -27.11
N LEU A 432 -5.22 -6.17 -27.82
CA LEU A 432 -5.91 -5.39 -28.84
C LEU A 432 -6.98 -4.46 -28.23
N ALA A 433 -7.55 -4.84 -27.09
CA ALA A 433 -8.52 -4.03 -26.31
C ALA A 433 -8.32 -4.19 -24.79
N ILE A 434 -8.98 -3.31 -24.02
CA ILE A 434 -9.06 -3.36 -22.56
C ILE A 434 -10.29 -4.19 -22.16
N PRO A 435 -10.17 -5.22 -21.29
CA PRO A 435 -11.31 -5.96 -20.81
C PRO A 435 -12.17 -5.04 -19.95
N PRO A 436 -13.49 -5.13 -20.07
CA PRO A 436 -14.37 -4.47 -19.12
C PRO A 436 -14.18 -5.15 -17.75
N THR A 437 -14.07 -4.35 -16.69
CA THR A 437 -14.15 -4.80 -15.30
C THR A 437 -15.10 -3.87 -14.54
N ARG A 438 -15.67 -4.36 -13.43
CA ARG A 438 -16.49 -3.55 -12.50
C ARG A 438 -15.64 -2.90 -11.43
N ASP A 439 -14.45 -3.45 -11.17
CA ASP A 439 -13.46 -2.85 -10.29
C ASP A 439 -12.71 -1.74 -11.05
N ARG A 440 -13.01 -0.50 -10.67
CA ARG A 440 -12.46 0.71 -11.30
C ARG A 440 -10.95 0.79 -11.14
N SER A 441 -10.39 0.24 -10.06
CA SER A 441 -8.94 0.20 -9.85
C SER A 441 -8.22 -0.69 -10.86
N GLN A 442 -8.80 -1.86 -11.18
CA GLN A 442 -8.23 -2.80 -12.14
C GLN A 442 -8.31 -2.31 -13.58
N ILE A 443 -9.40 -1.65 -13.97
CA ILE A 443 -9.52 -1.00 -15.29
C ILE A 443 -8.29 -0.12 -15.57
N GLN A 444 -7.86 0.67 -14.57
CA GLN A 444 -6.83 1.70 -14.71
C GLN A 444 -5.46 1.09 -14.94
N GLU A 445 -5.16 0.07 -14.14
CA GLU A 445 -3.92 -0.69 -14.28
C GLU A 445 -3.84 -1.40 -15.64
N TRP A 446 -4.96 -1.93 -16.16
CA TRP A 446 -4.96 -2.54 -17.50
C TRP A 446 -4.71 -1.54 -18.60
N GLU A 447 -5.41 -0.40 -18.57
CA GLU A 447 -5.27 0.65 -19.57
C GLU A 447 -3.81 1.07 -19.66
N TRP A 448 -3.18 1.29 -18.51
CA TRP A 448 -1.77 1.61 -18.43
C TRP A 448 -0.89 0.52 -19.07
N VAL A 449 -1.09 -0.76 -18.68
CA VAL A 449 -0.34 -1.91 -19.23
C VAL A 449 -0.56 -2.08 -20.72
N TRP A 450 -1.79 -1.93 -21.18
CA TRP A 450 -2.18 -2.05 -22.57
C TRP A 450 -1.54 -0.94 -23.42
N GLN A 451 -1.54 0.30 -22.94
CA GLN A 451 -0.87 1.40 -23.62
C GLN A 451 0.64 1.21 -23.65
N HIS A 452 1.24 0.74 -22.54
CA HIS A 452 2.65 0.39 -22.52
C HIS A 452 2.98 -0.71 -23.54
N ARG A 453 2.16 -1.77 -23.63
CA ARG A 453 2.33 -2.85 -24.62
C ARG A 453 2.16 -2.40 -26.07
N LYS A 454 1.30 -1.41 -26.34
CA LYS A 454 1.12 -0.84 -27.68
C LYS A 454 2.18 0.21 -28.05
N GLY A 455 2.73 0.92 -27.08
CA GLY A 455 3.65 2.04 -27.27
C GLY A 455 5.12 1.66 -27.26
N HIS A 456 5.61 0.93 -28.27
CA HIS A 456 7.04 0.81 -28.67
C HIS A 456 8.14 0.67 -27.57
N GLY A 457 7.86 0.24 -26.34
CA GLY A 457 8.88 0.01 -25.32
C GLY A 457 9.67 1.25 -24.87
N GLN A 458 9.16 2.47 -25.10
CA GLN A 458 9.77 3.67 -24.53
C GLN A 458 9.27 3.88 -23.10
N ILE A 459 10.22 3.91 -22.16
CA ILE A 459 10.03 4.49 -20.83
C ILE A 459 9.62 5.96 -21.06
N PHE A 460 8.67 6.49 -20.28
CA PHE A 460 8.20 7.89 -20.33
C PHE A 460 9.29 8.91 -19.89
N GLU A 461 10.53 8.73 -20.34
CA GLU A 461 11.71 9.48 -19.94
C GLU A 461 11.63 10.95 -20.39
N ASP A 462 10.93 11.23 -21.50
CA ASP A 462 10.73 12.58 -22.06
C ASP A 462 9.44 13.27 -21.59
N THR A 463 9.02 13.03 -20.35
CA THR A 463 7.89 13.75 -19.74
C THR A 463 8.33 14.67 -18.62
N ILE A 464 7.64 15.82 -18.47
CA ILE A 464 7.76 16.75 -17.32
C ILE A 464 7.38 16.09 -15.98
N PHE A 465 6.90 14.85 -15.99
CA PHE A 465 6.41 14.15 -14.80
C PHE A 465 7.40 13.07 -14.33
N ARG A 466 7.43 12.85 -13.03
CA ARG A 466 8.02 11.70 -12.35
C ARG A 466 6.92 10.95 -11.62
N PHE A 467 7.12 9.65 -11.43
CA PHE A 467 6.25 8.86 -10.59
C PHE A 467 6.36 9.33 -9.12
N ASP A 468 5.24 9.26 -8.40
CA ASP A 468 5.14 9.57 -6.99
C ASP A 468 4.18 8.55 -6.33
N PRO A 469 4.58 7.80 -5.30
CA PRO A 469 3.73 6.75 -4.73
C PRO A 469 2.50 7.29 -4.01
N GLY A 470 2.53 8.54 -3.51
CA GLY A 470 1.38 9.14 -2.81
C GLY A 470 0.43 9.90 -3.74
N LEU A 471 0.93 10.44 -4.86
CA LEU A 471 0.15 11.27 -5.79
C LEU A 471 -0.01 10.66 -7.19
N GLY A 472 0.59 9.50 -7.46
CA GLY A 472 0.69 8.85 -8.77
C GLY A 472 1.77 9.49 -9.65
N TRP A 473 1.58 10.75 -10.04
CA TRP A 473 2.49 11.47 -10.93
C TRP A 473 2.68 12.90 -10.50
N PHE A 474 3.90 13.39 -10.53
CA PHE A 474 4.25 14.71 -10.02
C PHE A 474 5.23 15.40 -10.97
N PRO A 475 5.18 16.72 -11.18
CA PRO A 475 6.16 17.38 -12.04
C PRO A 475 7.60 17.20 -11.51
N LYS A 476 8.56 16.95 -12.41
CA LYS A 476 9.98 16.89 -12.09
C LYS A 476 10.44 18.23 -11.50
N SER A 477 11.31 18.20 -10.52
CA SER A 477 11.99 19.40 -10.02
C SER A 477 12.96 19.93 -11.08
N ASN A 478 13.08 21.26 -11.17
CA ASN A 478 14.03 21.93 -12.06
C ASN A 478 13.89 21.54 -13.54
N TYR A 479 12.69 21.20 -14.00
CA TYR A 479 12.45 20.90 -15.40
C TYR A 479 12.57 22.17 -16.24
N ARG A 480 13.23 22.06 -17.39
CA ARG A 480 13.42 23.16 -18.33
C ARG A 480 12.98 22.75 -19.73
N SER A 481 12.19 23.60 -20.37
CA SER A 481 11.73 23.45 -21.76
C SER A 481 11.50 24.84 -22.36
N ASP A 482 11.26 24.93 -23.67
CA ASP A 482 10.90 26.20 -24.30
C ASP A 482 9.53 26.68 -23.82
N GLY A 483 9.52 27.58 -22.84
CA GLY A 483 8.35 28.27 -22.31
C GLY A 483 7.58 27.55 -21.21
N VAL A 484 7.91 26.30 -20.85
CA VAL A 484 7.26 25.56 -19.75
C VAL A 484 8.32 25.02 -18.81
N ASN A 485 8.42 25.61 -17.61
CA ASN A 485 9.44 25.23 -16.64
C ASN A 485 8.82 24.84 -15.29
N THR A 486 9.60 24.15 -14.47
CA THR A 486 9.28 23.93 -13.05
C THR A 486 10.44 24.30 -12.13
N ASN A 487 10.11 24.78 -10.93
CA ASN A 487 11.11 25.17 -9.94
C ASN A 487 11.62 23.95 -9.14
N ILE A 488 12.39 24.17 -8.07
CA ILE A 488 12.94 23.07 -7.24
C ILE A 488 11.86 22.18 -6.61
N HIS A 489 10.66 22.73 -6.40
CA HIS A 489 9.51 22.02 -5.82
C HIS A 489 8.61 21.37 -6.88
N GLY A 490 8.93 21.49 -8.17
CA GLY A 490 8.06 21.04 -9.26
C GLY A 490 6.86 21.97 -9.53
N GLN A 491 6.84 23.18 -8.95
CA GLN A 491 5.82 24.18 -9.21
C GLN A 491 6.06 24.85 -10.56
N ARG A 492 5.01 25.33 -11.24
CA ARG A 492 5.11 25.98 -12.55
C ARG A 492 5.94 27.27 -12.46
N GLY A 493 6.89 27.44 -13.39
CA GLY A 493 7.78 28.59 -13.50
C GLY A 493 9.19 28.30 -12.98
N VAL A 494 10.05 29.32 -13.01
CA VAL A 494 11.46 29.22 -12.59
C VAL A 494 11.75 29.80 -11.20
N THR A 495 10.77 30.46 -10.58
CA THR A 495 10.94 31.12 -9.28
C THR A 495 10.86 30.10 -8.15
N ASP A 496 11.94 29.99 -7.37
CA ASP A 496 11.94 29.22 -6.13
C ASP A 496 11.37 30.06 -4.98
N TRP A 497 10.18 29.71 -4.52
CA TRP A 497 9.51 30.40 -3.42
C TRP A 497 10.04 29.91 -2.07
N PRO A 498 10.47 30.79 -1.15
CA PRO A 498 10.94 30.36 0.15
C PRO A 498 9.78 29.79 0.99
N ILE A 499 10.05 28.67 1.68
CA ILE A 499 9.11 28.08 2.65
C ILE A 499 8.83 29.11 3.76
N GLU A 500 9.87 29.77 4.26
CA GLU A 500 9.73 30.86 5.22
C GLU A 500 8.98 32.06 4.61
N ARG A 501 8.05 32.61 5.40
CA ARG A 501 7.27 33.76 4.97
C ARG A 501 8.10 35.03 5.04
N GLN A 502 8.03 35.83 3.98
CA GLN A 502 8.49 37.21 4.02
C GLN A 502 7.45 38.07 4.76
N SER A 503 7.88 38.78 5.80
CA SER A 503 7.00 39.64 6.59
C SER A 503 6.37 40.72 5.69
N GLY A 504 5.05 40.92 5.82
CA GLY A 504 4.30 41.92 5.06
C GLY A 504 3.96 41.53 3.61
N VAL A 505 4.48 40.41 3.11
CA VAL A 505 4.20 39.92 1.74
C VAL A 505 3.01 38.96 1.77
N LYS A 506 2.04 39.18 0.88
CA LYS A 506 0.87 38.32 0.71
C LYS A 506 1.23 37.11 -0.15
N ARG A 507 0.77 35.92 0.24
CA ARG A 507 1.06 34.67 -0.47
C ARG A 507 -0.22 33.96 -0.92
N ILE A 508 -0.33 33.73 -2.23
CA ILE A 508 -1.42 33.00 -2.89
C ILE A 508 -0.85 31.68 -3.39
N LEU A 509 -1.46 30.57 -2.99
CA LEU A 509 -1.17 29.26 -3.53
C LEU A 509 -2.30 28.84 -4.48
N CYS A 510 -2.02 28.74 -5.77
CA CYS A 510 -2.93 28.23 -6.78
C CYS A 510 -2.72 26.71 -6.96
N ILE A 511 -3.70 25.90 -6.58
CA ILE A 511 -3.72 24.45 -6.84
C ILE A 511 -4.77 24.13 -7.90
N GLY A 512 -4.56 23.09 -8.70
CA GLY A 512 -5.52 22.71 -9.73
C GLY A 512 -4.95 21.77 -10.77
N ASP A 513 -5.62 21.65 -11.89
CA ASP A 513 -5.24 20.74 -12.97
C ASP A 513 -4.40 21.45 -14.07
N SER A 514 -4.50 20.96 -15.31
CA SER A 514 -3.87 21.56 -16.50
C SER A 514 -4.27 23.00 -16.79
N TYR A 515 -5.46 23.44 -16.36
CA TYR A 515 -5.92 24.83 -16.52
C TYR A 515 -5.24 25.76 -15.51
N THR A 516 -5.03 25.31 -14.28
CA THR A 516 -4.20 26.04 -13.30
C THR A 516 -2.74 26.05 -13.72
N PHE A 517 -2.20 24.92 -14.17
CA PHE A 517 -0.81 24.81 -14.60
C PHE A 517 -0.50 25.68 -15.84
N GLY A 518 -1.48 25.95 -16.70
CA GLY A 518 -1.29 26.69 -17.95
C GLY A 518 -0.59 25.86 -19.03
N PHE A 519 -1.01 24.60 -19.24
CA PHE A 519 -0.29 23.59 -20.04
C PHE A 519 0.07 24.02 -21.48
N GLN A 520 -0.72 24.89 -22.12
CA GLN A 520 -0.54 25.31 -23.52
C GLN A 520 -0.02 26.75 -23.68
N VAL A 521 0.37 27.39 -22.59
CA VAL A 521 0.88 28.77 -22.60
C VAL A 521 2.26 28.81 -21.96
N ARG A 522 3.03 29.85 -22.28
CA ARG A 522 4.36 30.06 -21.69
C ARG A 522 4.22 30.44 -20.21
N ASP A 523 5.31 30.30 -19.44
CA ASP A 523 5.31 30.60 -17.99
C ASP A 523 4.72 31.98 -17.69
N GLU A 524 5.16 32.99 -18.45
CA GLU A 524 4.75 34.38 -18.37
C GLU A 524 3.28 34.65 -18.77
N GLU A 525 2.63 33.69 -19.42
CA GLU A 525 1.26 33.78 -19.90
C GLU A 525 0.26 33.05 -18.98
N SER A 526 0.74 32.22 -18.04
CA SER A 526 -0.12 31.55 -17.07
C SER A 526 -0.85 32.57 -16.18
N PHE A 527 -2.11 32.30 -15.83
CA PHE A 527 -2.91 33.31 -15.10
C PHE A 527 -2.29 33.66 -13.74
N SER A 528 -1.59 32.72 -13.10
CA SER A 528 -0.89 32.94 -11.84
C SER A 528 0.25 33.93 -12.01
N GLU A 529 1.01 33.80 -13.11
CA GLU A 529 2.16 34.65 -13.40
C GLU A 529 1.71 36.02 -13.93
N VAL A 530 0.63 36.07 -14.71
CA VAL A 530 -0.04 37.31 -15.11
C VAL A 530 -0.60 38.04 -13.89
N LEU A 531 -1.26 37.32 -12.97
CA LEU A 531 -1.76 37.86 -11.70
C LEU A 531 -0.62 38.47 -10.89
N ARG A 532 0.49 37.74 -10.73
CA ARG A 532 1.69 38.23 -10.03
C ARG A 532 2.30 39.44 -10.72
N SER A 533 2.63 39.32 -12.01
CA SER A 533 3.45 40.32 -12.71
C SER A 533 2.71 41.61 -13.05
N ARG A 534 1.40 41.54 -13.37
CA ARG A 534 0.63 42.70 -13.85
C ARG A 534 -0.32 43.29 -12.80
N TYR A 535 -0.92 42.43 -11.99
CA TYR A 535 -2.05 42.82 -11.13
C TYR A 535 -1.67 42.91 -9.65
N LEU A 536 -0.75 42.06 -9.17
CA LEU A 536 -0.33 41.95 -7.77
C LEU A 536 1.21 41.81 -7.64
N PRO A 537 2.02 42.77 -8.14
CA PRO A 537 3.49 42.68 -8.17
C PRO A 537 4.17 42.58 -6.80
N GLY A 538 3.45 42.92 -5.72
CA GLY A 538 3.92 42.79 -4.34
C GLY A 538 3.48 41.50 -3.63
N ALA A 539 2.83 40.57 -4.33
CA ALA A 539 2.39 39.29 -3.79
C ALA A 539 3.21 38.12 -4.36
N GLU A 540 3.37 37.08 -3.56
CA GLU A 540 3.89 35.80 -4.01
C GLU A 540 2.72 34.96 -4.53
N VAL A 541 2.77 34.58 -5.81
CA VAL A 541 1.73 33.74 -6.43
C VAL A 541 2.37 32.44 -6.87
N ILE A 542 2.10 31.39 -6.12
CA ILE A 542 2.68 30.07 -6.34
C ILE A 542 1.71 29.26 -7.21
N ASN A 543 2.16 28.82 -8.38
CA ASN A 543 1.37 27.95 -9.25
C ASN A 543 1.76 26.49 -9.05
N TRP A 544 0.88 25.76 -8.38
CA TRP A 544 0.99 24.33 -8.15
C TRP A 544 -0.13 23.55 -8.84
N GLY A 545 -0.52 23.99 -10.04
CA GLY A 545 -1.33 23.18 -10.93
C GLY A 545 -0.54 21.94 -11.38
N VAL A 546 -1.22 20.81 -11.52
CA VAL A 546 -0.60 19.60 -12.08
C VAL A 546 -1.48 19.07 -13.21
N PRO A 547 -0.99 19.04 -14.46
CA PRO A 547 -1.78 18.57 -15.58
C PRO A 547 -2.29 17.16 -15.36
N GLY A 548 -3.61 17.06 -15.30
CA GLY A 548 -4.31 15.80 -15.20
C GLY A 548 -4.72 15.33 -13.83
N TYR A 549 -4.50 16.15 -12.81
CA TYR A 549 -5.09 15.87 -11.51
C TYR A 549 -6.61 16.01 -11.55
N GLY A 550 -7.27 15.12 -10.82
CA GLY A 550 -8.61 15.37 -10.28
C GLY A 550 -8.53 16.25 -9.02
N THR A 551 -9.68 16.68 -8.52
CA THR A 551 -9.75 17.48 -7.28
C THR A 551 -9.20 16.71 -6.09
N ASP A 552 -9.35 15.39 -6.07
CA ASP A 552 -8.73 14.51 -5.07
C ASP A 552 -7.21 14.71 -4.95
N GLN A 553 -6.49 14.57 -6.07
CA GLN A 553 -5.04 14.75 -6.10
C GLN A 553 -4.62 16.21 -5.83
N GLN A 554 -5.42 17.19 -6.25
CA GLN A 554 -5.17 18.61 -5.96
C GLN A 554 -5.16 18.87 -4.44
N VAL A 555 -6.13 18.30 -3.72
CA VAL A 555 -6.24 18.44 -2.26
C VAL A 555 -5.16 17.65 -1.54
N LEU A 556 -4.86 16.42 -1.98
CA LEU A 556 -3.76 15.63 -1.42
C LEU A 556 -2.40 16.33 -1.57
N LEU A 557 -2.15 16.94 -2.72
CA LEU A 557 -0.93 17.73 -2.94
C LEU A 557 -0.88 18.94 -2.00
N PHE A 558 -2.00 19.64 -1.83
CA PHE A 558 -2.07 20.76 -0.90
C PHE A 558 -1.77 20.32 0.54
N GLU A 559 -2.42 19.26 1.01
CA GLU A 559 -2.24 18.72 2.37
C GLU A 559 -0.82 18.22 2.61
N ARG A 560 -0.22 17.54 1.62
CA ARG A 560 1.13 16.97 1.74
C ARG A 560 2.22 18.03 1.68
N ASP A 561 2.19 18.88 0.64
CA ASP A 561 3.31 19.76 0.32
C ASP A 561 2.91 21.25 0.31
N GLY A 562 1.65 21.58 0.04
CA GLY A 562 1.18 22.98 -0.05
C GLY A 562 1.16 23.71 1.30
N VAL A 563 0.82 23.02 2.38
CA VAL A 563 0.68 23.59 3.73
C VAL A 563 1.96 24.24 4.25
N GLN A 564 3.14 23.72 3.88
CA GLN A 564 4.42 24.22 4.38
C GLN A 564 4.70 25.67 3.94
N PHE A 565 4.13 26.10 2.81
CA PHE A 565 4.28 27.45 2.29
C PHE A 565 3.43 28.48 3.04
N LYS A 566 2.58 28.06 4.01
CA LYS A 566 1.77 28.94 4.86
C LYS A 566 1.06 30.07 4.08
N PRO A 567 0.33 29.74 2.99
CA PRO A 567 -0.32 30.76 2.17
C PRO A 567 -1.38 31.54 2.95
N ASP A 568 -1.65 32.78 2.55
CA ASP A 568 -2.80 33.53 3.05
C ASP A 568 -4.10 33.11 2.35
N ILE A 569 -3.98 32.75 1.07
CA ILE A 569 -5.07 32.26 0.23
C ILE A 569 -4.62 30.97 -0.45
N VAL A 570 -5.51 29.98 -0.44
CA VAL A 570 -5.40 28.81 -1.31
C VAL A 570 -6.52 28.86 -2.33
N LEU A 571 -6.16 29.02 -3.60
CA LEU A 571 -7.07 29.07 -4.73
C LEU A 571 -7.13 27.70 -5.39
N LEU A 572 -8.23 26.97 -5.18
CA LEU A 572 -8.53 25.71 -5.86
C LEU A 572 -9.16 26.01 -7.21
N GLY A 573 -8.38 25.86 -8.28
CA GLY A 573 -8.85 25.90 -9.66
C GLY A 573 -9.60 24.62 -10.00
N PHE A 574 -10.92 24.69 -10.00
CA PHE A 574 -11.81 23.58 -10.32
C PHE A 574 -12.28 23.70 -11.76
N TYR A 575 -11.72 22.86 -12.63
CA TYR A 575 -12.24 22.72 -13.98
C TYR A 575 -13.54 21.94 -13.94
N THR A 576 -14.60 22.42 -14.57
CA THR A 576 -15.96 21.83 -14.43
C THR A 576 -16.07 20.35 -14.79
N ARG A 577 -15.12 19.77 -15.55
CA ARG A 577 -15.08 18.31 -15.78
C ARG A 577 -14.21 17.54 -14.78
N ASP A 578 -13.53 18.19 -13.85
CA ASP A 578 -12.76 17.55 -12.76
C ASP A 578 -13.66 16.73 -11.83
N LEU A 579 -14.96 17.05 -11.75
CA LEU A 579 -15.94 16.19 -11.07
C LEU A 579 -15.89 14.75 -11.61
N PHE A 580 -15.80 14.61 -12.94
CA PHE A 580 -15.62 13.29 -13.55
C PHE A 580 -14.22 12.76 -13.35
N ARG A 581 -13.21 13.57 -13.01
CA ARG A 581 -11.85 13.07 -12.70
C ARG A 581 -11.72 12.52 -11.29
N ASN A 582 -12.62 12.90 -10.38
CA ASN A 582 -12.70 12.30 -9.04
C ASN A 582 -13.24 10.87 -9.12
N ASP A 583 -14.17 10.62 -10.05
CA ASP A 583 -14.84 9.34 -10.25
C ASP A 583 -14.30 8.49 -11.42
N THR A 584 -13.72 9.16 -12.41
CA THR A 584 -13.23 8.60 -13.68
C THR A 584 -11.89 9.24 -14.09
N TRP A 585 -11.34 8.88 -15.24
CA TRP A 585 -9.92 9.08 -15.54
C TRP A 585 -9.52 10.51 -15.91
N PHE A 586 -8.22 10.80 -15.77
CA PHE A 586 -7.50 11.63 -16.72
C PHE A 586 -6.16 10.98 -17.08
N ARG A 587 -5.96 10.72 -18.37
CA ARG A 587 -4.85 9.90 -18.92
C ARG A 587 -4.85 8.47 -18.39
N SER A 588 -3.77 7.76 -18.68
CA SER A 588 -3.63 6.31 -18.59
C SER A 588 -2.93 5.87 -17.32
N TYR A 589 -2.92 6.70 -16.28
CA TYR A 589 -2.04 6.58 -15.14
C TYR A 589 -2.79 6.14 -13.89
N ALA A 590 -2.16 5.31 -13.06
CA ALA A 590 -2.65 5.03 -11.71
C ALA A 590 -2.54 6.30 -10.83
N LYS A 591 -3.55 6.53 -9.97
CA LYS A 591 -3.61 7.68 -9.05
C LYS A 591 -4.28 7.29 -7.74
N PRO A 592 -4.03 8.02 -6.63
CA PRO A 592 -4.88 7.91 -5.45
C PRO A 592 -6.29 8.42 -5.79
N MET A 593 -7.29 7.94 -5.07
CA MET A 593 -8.65 8.46 -5.18
C MET A 593 -9.41 8.37 -3.86
N PHE A 594 -10.46 9.16 -3.72
CA PHE A 594 -11.34 9.06 -2.57
C PHE A 594 -12.62 8.29 -2.90
N GLU A 595 -13.11 7.52 -1.94
CA GLU A 595 -14.42 6.87 -1.98
C GLU A 595 -15.22 7.23 -0.72
N ILE A 596 -16.55 7.13 -0.80
CA ILE A 596 -17.41 7.27 0.38
C ILE A 596 -17.66 5.89 0.97
N HIS A 597 -17.09 5.61 2.15
CA HIS A 597 -17.35 4.39 2.92
C HIS A 597 -18.08 4.75 4.20
N GLY A 598 -19.29 4.21 4.40
CA GLY A 598 -20.09 4.50 5.60
C GLY A 598 -20.43 5.99 5.77
N GLY A 599 -20.51 6.76 4.67
CA GLY A 599 -20.77 8.20 4.71
C GLY A 599 -19.53 9.07 4.97
N GLN A 600 -18.33 8.49 5.11
CA GLN A 600 -17.08 9.21 5.28
C GLN A 600 -16.17 9.09 4.06
N LEU A 601 -15.41 10.14 3.80
CA LEU A 601 -14.43 10.18 2.72
C LEU A 601 -13.18 9.38 3.12
N ALA A 602 -12.94 8.25 2.45
CA ALA A 602 -11.79 7.37 2.67
C ALA A 602 -10.83 7.44 1.48
N LEU A 603 -9.54 7.66 1.77
CA LEU A 603 -8.51 7.56 0.75
C LEU A 603 -8.31 6.08 0.40
N VAL A 604 -8.45 5.75 -0.87
CA VAL A 604 -8.12 4.44 -1.42
C VAL A 604 -6.94 4.59 -2.37
N HIS A 605 -6.13 3.53 -2.50
CA HIS A 605 -4.87 3.57 -3.27
C HIS A 605 -3.89 4.66 -2.77
N ASP A 606 -3.73 4.74 -1.45
CA ASP A 606 -2.79 5.65 -0.78
C ASP A 606 -1.31 5.38 -1.13
N GLN A 607 -1.01 4.19 -1.65
CA GLN A 607 0.24 3.85 -2.32
C GLN A 607 -0.08 3.38 -3.75
N VAL A 608 0.10 4.28 -4.71
CA VAL A 608 -0.02 3.98 -6.12
C VAL A 608 1.13 3.04 -6.49
N PRO A 609 0.90 1.85 -7.08
CA PRO A 609 1.98 1.00 -7.54
C PRO A 609 2.71 1.67 -8.70
N SER A 610 4.04 1.59 -8.72
CA SER A 610 4.83 2.15 -9.80
C SER A 610 4.51 1.45 -11.13
N PRO A 611 4.69 2.15 -12.26
CA PRO A 611 4.72 1.57 -13.59
C PRO A 611 5.46 0.21 -13.65
N THR A 612 6.67 0.16 -13.12
CA THR A 612 7.51 -1.05 -13.17
C THR A 612 6.92 -2.18 -12.35
N GLU A 613 6.39 -1.89 -11.16
CA GLU A 613 5.71 -2.88 -10.32
C GLU A 613 4.45 -3.41 -11.01
N LEU A 614 3.61 -2.52 -11.56
CA LEU A 614 2.44 -2.94 -12.34
C LEU A 614 2.86 -3.85 -13.49
N LEU A 615 3.82 -3.46 -14.34
CA LEU A 615 4.27 -4.32 -15.43
C LEU A 615 4.83 -5.65 -14.94
N SER A 616 5.64 -5.64 -13.89
CA SER A 616 6.21 -6.85 -13.30
C SER A 616 5.10 -7.79 -12.86
N LEU A 617 4.08 -7.28 -12.18
CA LEU A 617 2.90 -8.04 -11.76
C LEU A 617 2.11 -8.60 -12.96
N TYR A 618 1.92 -7.81 -14.03
CA TYR A 618 1.22 -8.27 -15.25
C TYR A 618 2.03 -9.23 -16.11
N ASN A 619 3.35 -9.07 -16.17
CA ASN A 619 4.26 -9.89 -16.98
C ASN A 619 4.59 -11.22 -16.28
N SER A 620 4.74 -11.21 -14.95
CA SER A 620 4.87 -12.45 -14.15
C SER A 620 3.57 -13.24 -14.07
N GLY A 621 2.44 -12.63 -14.47
CA GLY A 621 1.12 -13.22 -14.36
C GLY A 621 0.56 -13.26 -12.93
N GLN A 622 1.26 -12.67 -11.95
CA GLN A 622 0.79 -12.49 -10.56
C GLN A 622 -0.45 -11.59 -10.49
N LYS A 623 -0.59 -10.67 -11.45
CA LYS A 623 -1.79 -9.86 -11.64
C LYS A 623 -2.35 -10.10 -13.03
N ARG A 624 -3.61 -10.52 -13.08
CA ARG A 624 -4.39 -10.68 -14.30
C ARG A 624 -5.69 -9.93 -14.11
N ILE A 625 -6.10 -9.19 -15.12
CA ILE A 625 -7.43 -8.60 -15.13
C ILE A 625 -8.32 -9.55 -15.91
N ALA A 626 -9.21 -10.20 -15.17
CA ALA A 626 -10.25 -11.01 -15.77
C ALA A 626 -11.49 -10.14 -15.98
N PRO A 627 -12.17 -10.23 -17.14
CA PRO A 627 -13.47 -9.62 -17.30
C PRO A 627 -14.43 -10.14 -16.21
N GLN A 628 -15.14 -9.22 -15.57
CA GLN A 628 -16.02 -9.51 -14.43
C GLN A 628 -17.47 -9.77 -14.91
N GLY A 629 -17.63 -10.80 -15.73
CA GLY A 629 -18.90 -11.13 -16.37
C GLY A 629 -18.78 -11.51 -17.85
N LEU A 630 -19.93 -11.57 -18.52
CA LEU A 630 -20.03 -11.71 -19.97
C LEU A 630 -19.94 -10.34 -20.62
N PHE A 631 -19.10 -10.19 -21.66
CA PHE A 631 -18.86 -8.95 -22.39
C PHE A 631 -20.15 -8.19 -22.75
N LEU A 632 -21.15 -8.87 -23.31
CA LEU A 632 -22.40 -8.22 -23.71
C LEU A 632 -23.24 -7.73 -22.53
N VAL A 633 -23.19 -8.42 -21.39
CA VAL A 633 -23.88 -8.00 -20.16
C VAL A 633 -23.19 -6.78 -19.58
N GLU A 634 -21.86 -6.80 -19.49
CA GLU A 634 -21.09 -5.65 -19.02
C GLU A 634 -21.21 -4.44 -19.95
N TYR A 635 -21.17 -4.65 -21.26
CA TYR A 635 -21.38 -3.61 -22.26
C TYR A 635 -22.80 -3.01 -22.16
N GLY A 636 -23.81 -3.86 -21.98
CA GLY A 636 -25.19 -3.42 -21.75
C GLY A 636 -25.34 -2.59 -20.47
N LEU A 637 -24.76 -3.05 -19.36
CA LEU A 637 -24.77 -2.32 -18.08
C LEU A 637 -24.07 -0.97 -18.19
N ARG A 638 -22.88 -0.91 -18.80
CA ARG A 638 -22.16 0.35 -19.06
C ARG A 638 -22.96 1.30 -19.96
N THR A 639 -23.67 0.77 -20.94
CA THR A 639 -24.54 1.58 -21.81
C THR A 639 -25.73 2.13 -21.03
N LEU A 640 -26.35 1.33 -20.16
CA LEU A 640 -27.41 1.78 -19.26
C LEU A 640 -26.92 2.81 -18.23
N GLU A 641 -25.72 2.65 -17.68
CA GLU A 641 -25.09 3.60 -16.76
C GLU A 641 -24.78 4.94 -17.45
N LYS A 642 -24.24 4.90 -18.67
CA LYS A 642 -24.08 6.10 -19.53
C LYS A 642 -25.40 6.80 -19.83
N LEU A 643 -26.49 6.04 -19.98
CA LEU A 643 -27.84 6.59 -20.17
C LEU A 643 -28.41 7.20 -18.87
N LYS A 644 -28.04 6.67 -17.69
CA LYS A 644 -28.40 7.22 -16.36
C LYS A 644 -27.67 8.53 -16.04
N ARG A 645 -26.42 8.70 -16.47
CA ARG A 645 -25.57 9.90 -16.23
C ARG A 645 -26.05 11.23 -16.86
N ARG A 646 -27.30 11.31 -17.32
CA ARG A 646 -27.83 12.51 -18.01
C ARG A 646 -28.40 13.60 -17.10
N ALA A 647 -28.47 13.40 -15.79
CA ALA A 647 -28.80 14.45 -14.83
C ALA A 647 -27.84 14.39 -13.64
N LEU A 648 -26.87 15.31 -13.58
CA LEU A 648 -26.01 15.49 -12.41
C LEU A 648 -26.79 16.30 -11.37
N ASP A 649 -26.91 15.75 -10.17
CA ASP A 649 -27.64 16.34 -9.05
C ASP A 649 -26.94 16.09 -7.70
N GLU A 650 -27.57 16.55 -6.62
CA GLU A 650 -27.00 16.44 -5.26
C GLU A 650 -26.91 15.01 -4.73
N GLN A 651 -27.60 14.05 -5.35
CA GLN A 651 -27.64 12.65 -4.94
C GLN A 651 -26.71 11.77 -5.80
N SER A 652 -26.12 12.35 -6.85
CA SER A 652 -25.19 11.68 -7.74
C SER A 652 -23.94 11.27 -6.96
N GLU A 653 -23.46 10.05 -7.18
CA GLU A 653 -22.27 9.52 -6.50
C GLU A 653 -21.03 10.39 -6.77
N GLU A 654 -20.85 10.83 -8.02
CA GLU A 654 -19.76 11.70 -8.43
C GLU A 654 -19.76 13.04 -7.69
N TRP A 655 -20.95 13.57 -7.41
CA TRP A 655 -21.12 14.80 -6.65
C TRP A 655 -20.90 14.60 -5.15
N LEU A 656 -21.39 13.50 -4.57
CA LEU A 656 -21.20 13.21 -3.16
C LEU A 656 -19.70 13.14 -2.82
N VAL A 657 -18.91 12.43 -3.63
CA VAL A 657 -17.44 12.36 -3.45
C VAL A 657 -16.81 13.73 -3.63
N THR A 658 -17.12 14.43 -4.73
CA THR A 658 -16.55 15.75 -5.04
C THR A 658 -16.85 16.77 -3.95
N SER A 659 -18.10 16.84 -3.47
CA SER A 659 -18.51 17.77 -2.42
C SER A 659 -17.82 17.48 -1.08
N ALA A 660 -17.58 16.21 -0.75
CA ALA A 660 -16.80 15.83 0.43
C ALA A 660 -15.31 16.21 0.30
N ILE A 661 -14.71 16.08 -0.88
CA ILE A 661 -13.34 16.53 -1.15
C ILE A 661 -13.23 18.06 -0.98
N ILE A 662 -14.21 18.81 -1.50
CA ILE A 662 -14.26 20.28 -1.37
C ILE A 662 -14.38 20.71 0.11
N ARG A 663 -15.16 19.97 0.92
CA ARG A 663 -15.22 20.17 2.37
C ARG A 663 -13.86 19.97 3.03
N ARG A 664 -13.20 18.85 2.73
CA ARG A 664 -11.87 18.53 3.27
C ARG A 664 -10.82 19.57 2.88
N PHE A 665 -10.88 20.10 1.65
CA PHE A 665 -10.04 21.21 1.22
C PHE A 665 -10.24 22.47 2.07
N GLN A 666 -11.50 22.87 2.26
CA GLN A 666 -11.87 24.04 3.05
C GLN A 666 -11.36 23.90 4.50
N GLU A 667 -11.56 22.73 5.10
CA GLU A 667 -11.10 22.43 6.47
C GLU A 667 -9.58 22.50 6.56
N SER A 668 -8.86 21.86 5.63
CA SER A 668 -7.40 21.82 5.61
C SER A 668 -6.77 23.22 5.44
N ALA A 669 -7.36 24.07 4.59
CA ALA A 669 -6.90 25.44 4.41
C ALA A 669 -7.10 26.26 5.69
N GLN A 670 -8.26 26.11 6.35
CA GLN A 670 -8.58 26.82 7.58
C GLN A 670 -7.70 26.38 8.76
N GLN A 671 -7.34 25.10 8.86
CA GLN A 671 -6.46 24.58 9.90
C GLN A 671 -5.10 25.28 9.94
N ILE A 672 -4.58 25.70 8.77
CA ILE A 672 -3.31 26.45 8.68
C ILE A 672 -3.50 27.97 8.68
N GLY A 673 -4.73 28.45 8.90
CA GLY A 673 -5.08 29.88 8.91
C GLY A 673 -5.18 30.52 7.52
N ALA A 674 -5.18 29.73 6.45
CA ALA A 674 -5.36 30.22 5.09
C ALA A 674 -6.85 30.36 4.76
N LYS A 675 -7.20 31.29 3.87
CA LYS A 675 -8.55 31.42 3.34
C LYS A 675 -8.72 30.53 2.09
N PRO A 676 -9.67 29.58 2.06
CA PRO A 676 -9.94 28.76 0.90
C PRO A 676 -10.81 29.52 -0.12
N TYR A 677 -10.42 29.45 -1.40
CA TYR A 677 -11.16 30.01 -2.54
C TYR A 677 -11.36 28.95 -3.60
N LEU A 678 -12.58 28.87 -4.15
CA LEU A 678 -12.89 28.06 -5.31
C LEU A 678 -12.94 28.93 -6.57
N LEU A 679 -12.15 28.58 -7.58
CA LEU A 679 -12.21 29.17 -8.91
C LEU A 679 -12.85 28.17 -9.88
N ILE A 680 -14.06 28.45 -10.34
CA ILE A 680 -14.75 27.58 -11.31
C ILE A 680 -14.29 27.94 -12.72
N ILE A 681 -13.62 27.01 -13.39
CA ILE A 681 -13.10 27.16 -14.75
C ILE A 681 -13.98 26.31 -15.70
N PRO A 682 -14.72 26.92 -16.63
CA PRO A 682 -15.59 26.18 -17.52
C PRO A 682 -14.83 25.46 -18.65
N HIS A 683 -15.49 24.48 -19.25
CA HIS A 683 -15.09 23.87 -20.51
C HIS A 683 -15.27 24.85 -21.69
N ASP A 684 -14.44 24.75 -22.73
CA ASP A 684 -14.48 25.64 -23.91
C ASP A 684 -15.83 25.61 -24.66
N GLU A 685 -16.50 24.46 -24.69
CA GLU A 685 -17.89 24.26 -25.16
C GLU A 685 -18.89 25.31 -24.62
N ILE A 686 -18.61 25.97 -23.50
CA ILE A 686 -19.43 27.07 -22.97
C ILE A 686 -19.61 28.21 -23.97
N LEU A 687 -18.67 28.37 -24.91
CA LEU A 687 -18.72 29.41 -25.96
C LEU A 687 -19.57 29.01 -27.17
N GLU A 688 -19.81 27.70 -27.39
CA GLU A 688 -20.46 27.19 -28.60
C GLU A 688 -21.88 26.65 -28.34
N LYS A 689 -22.13 26.16 -27.12
CA LYS A 689 -23.40 25.54 -26.72
C LYS A 689 -23.79 26.04 -25.34
N GLU A 690 -25.09 26.28 -25.14
CA GLU A 690 -25.68 26.34 -23.80
C GLU A 690 -25.61 24.93 -23.16
N SER A 691 -24.41 24.50 -22.75
CA SER A 691 -24.17 23.18 -22.15
C SER A 691 -24.80 23.10 -20.76
N SER A 692 -25.79 22.21 -20.55
CA SER A 692 -26.42 22.04 -19.24
C SER A 692 -25.46 21.49 -18.19
N ALA A 693 -24.58 20.53 -18.54
CA ALA A 693 -23.71 19.86 -17.57
C ALA A 693 -22.65 20.77 -16.93
N THR A 694 -22.08 21.71 -17.71
CA THR A 694 -21.14 22.72 -17.18
C THR A 694 -21.85 23.66 -16.21
N HIS A 695 -23.07 24.09 -16.55
CA HIS A 695 -23.90 24.93 -15.70
C HIS A 695 -24.40 24.18 -14.45
N ASP A 696 -24.76 22.91 -14.57
CA ASP A 696 -25.19 22.06 -13.46
C ASP A 696 -24.06 21.87 -12.45
N THR A 697 -22.86 21.56 -12.93
CA THR A 697 -21.67 21.44 -12.08
C THR A 697 -21.34 22.76 -11.39
N ALA A 698 -21.32 23.87 -12.13
CA ALA A 698 -21.08 25.19 -11.55
C ALA A 698 -22.15 25.58 -10.52
N ARG A 699 -23.42 25.25 -10.76
CA ARG A 699 -24.52 25.47 -9.82
C ARG A 699 -24.30 24.69 -8.52
N LEU A 700 -23.96 23.41 -8.62
CA LEU A 700 -23.67 22.55 -7.46
C LEU A 700 -22.46 23.08 -6.67
N LEU A 701 -21.36 23.43 -7.36
CA LEU A 701 -20.15 24.00 -6.74
C LEU A 701 -20.43 25.30 -5.99
N LYS A 702 -21.23 26.19 -6.57
CA LYS A 702 -21.65 27.45 -5.92
C LYS A 702 -22.52 27.19 -4.70
N ALA A 703 -23.50 26.28 -4.80
CA ALA A 703 -24.37 25.92 -3.69
C ALA A 703 -23.56 25.33 -2.52
N GLU A 704 -22.62 24.43 -2.82
CA GLU A 704 -21.75 23.83 -1.81
C GLU A 704 -20.79 24.85 -1.19
N SER A 705 -20.18 25.72 -2.00
CA SER A 705 -19.30 26.78 -1.48
C SER A 705 -20.06 27.73 -0.54
N ALA A 706 -21.30 28.08 -0.88
CA ALA A 706 -22.16 28.89 -0.02
C ALA A 706 -22.52 28.17 1.29
N ARG A 707 -22.90 26.88 1.21
CA ARG A 707 -23.17 26.02 2.39
C ARG A 707 -21.93 25.88 3.29
N ILE A 708 -20.78 25.86 2.62
CA ILE A 708 -19.38 25.91 3.04
C ILE A 708 -18.88 27.04 3.93
N GLY A 709 -19.45 28.22 3.68
CA GLY A 709 -18.76 29.48 3.95
C GLY A 709 -17.43 29.65 3.19
N MET A 710 -17.30 29.08 1.98
CA MET A 710 -16.11 29.20 1.13
C MET A 710 -16.36 30.21 0.00
N GLU A 711 -15.41 31.10 -0.23
CA GLU A 711 -15.49 32.07 -1.33
C GLU A 711 -15.39 31.37 -2.69
N CYS A 712 -16.20 31.82 -3.65
CA CYS A 712 -16.30 31.20 -4.96
C CYS A 712 -16.31 32.26 -6.07
N LEU A 713 -15.43 32.11 -7.06
CA LEU A 713 -15.38 32.90 -8.28
C LEU A 713 -15.78 32.01 -9.48
N ASP A 714 -16.94 32.32 -10.07
CA ASP A 714 -17.45 31.65 -11.26
C ASP A 714 -17.02 32.40 -12.53
N LEU A 715 -16.14 31.79 -13.34
CA LEU A 715 -15.66 32.41 -14.57
C LEU A 715 -16.65 32.33 -15.74
N ILE A 716 -17.70 31.51 -15.67
CA ILE A 716 -18.67 31.35 -16.77
C ILE A 716 -19.23 32.70 -17.26
N PRO A 717 -19.88 33.52 -16.40
CA PRO A 717 -20.45 34.78 -16.86
C PRO A 717 -19.40 35.77 -17.37
N ILE A 718 -18.19 35.74 -16.79
CA ILE A 718 -17.10 36.66 -17.13
C ILE A 718 -16.54 36.33 -18.52
N LEU A 719 -16.28 35.04 -18.79
CA LEU A 719 -15.75 34.59 -20.07
C LEU A 719 -16.78 34.75 -21.19
N LEU A 720 -18.07 34.50 -20.93
CA LEU A 720 -19.14 34.76 -21.90
C LEU A 720 -19.25 36.25 -22.25
N GLN A 721 -19.21 37.13 -21.25
CA GLN A 721 -19.18 38.57 -21.49
C GLN A 721 -17.96 38.98 -22.31
N LYS A 722 -16.77 38.48 -21.96
CA LYS A 722 -15.53 38.84 -22.67
C LYS A 722 -15.48 38.30 -24.09
N ALA A 723 -16.04 37.11 -24.34
CA ALA A 723 -16.17 36.57 -25.71
C ALA A 723 -17.09 37.43 -26.59
N ALA A 724 -18.09 38.09 -26.01
CA ALA A 724 -18.96 39.01 -26.74
C ALA A 724 -18.29 40.37 -27.00
N GLU A 725 -17.38 40.81 -26.13
CA GLU A 725 -16.69 42.11 -26.20
C GLU A 725 -15.42 42.09 -27.07
N ASP A 726 -14.69 40.98 -27.11
CA ASP A 726 -13.37 40.87 -27.75
C ASP A 726 -13.28 39.62 -28.64
N PRO A 727 -12.92 39.76 -29.94
CA PRO A 727 -12.86 38.64 -30.88
C PRO A 727 -11.66 37.71 -30.67
N ARG A 728 -10.70 38.04 -29.81
CA ARG A 728 -9.57 37.16 -29.50
C ARG A 728 -10.08 35.87 -28.84
N PRO A 729 -9.62 34.69 -29.28
CA PRO A 729 -10.12 33.43 -28.74
C PRO A 729 -9.71 33.27 -27.27
N LEU A 730 -10.68 33.03 -26.38
CA LEU A 730 -10.42 32.71 -24.97
C LEU A 730 -9.87 31.29 -24.78
N TYR A 731 -10.14 30.39 -25.73
CA TYR A 731 -9.68 29.00 -25.73
C TYR A 731 -8.99 28.63 -27.04
N LYS A 732 -8.04 27.69 -26.94
CA LYS A 732 -7.41 26.95 -28.05
C LYS A 732 -7.26 25.47 -27.66
N GLY A 733 -8.35 24.86 -27.20
CA GLY A 733 -8.35 23.57 -26.51
C GLY A 733 -8.15 23.71 -24.99
N HIS A 734 -7.16 24.50 -24.55
CA HIS A 734 -7.07 25.06 -23.19
C HIS A 734 -7.31 26.56 -23.20
N LEU A 735 -7.29 27.22 -22.03
CA LEU A 735 -7.26 28.68 -21.97
C LEU A 735 -6.11 29.22 -22.82
N SER A 736 -6.41 30.17 -23.72
CA SER A 736 -5.40 30.88 -24.48
C SER A 736 -4.65 31.88 -23.58
N PRO A 737 -3.55 32.51 -24.05
CA PRO A 737 -2.93 33.61 -23.31
C PRO A 737 -3.94 34.71 -22.93
N TRP A 738 -4.92 34.98 -23.81
CA TRP A 738 -5.99 35.94 -23.52
C TRP A 738 -6.96 35.41 -22.46
N GLY A 739 -7.33 34.12 -22.51
CA GLY A 739 -8.16 33.49 -21.47
C GLY A 739 -7.50 33.51 -20.09
N HIS A 740 -6.18 33.28 -20.03
CA HIS A 740 -5.41 33.41 -18.79
C HIS A 740 -5.35 34.84 -18.28
N GLU A 741 -5.20 35.84 -19.15
CA GLU A 741 -5.23 37.26 -18.77
C GLU A 741 -6.60 37.68 -18.20
N VAL A 742 -7.70 37.28 -18.86
CA VAL A 742 -9.06 37.52 -18.37
C VAL A 742 -9.28 36.85 -17.01
N THR A 743 -8.76 35.63 -16.83
CA THR A 743 -8.84 34.91 -15.55
C THR A 743 -8.08 35.64 -14.45
N ALA A 744 -6.86 36.11 -14.73
CA ALA A 744 -6.05 36.87 -13.77
C ALA A 744 -6.74 38.18 -13.36
N ALA A 745 -7.30 38.92 -14.32
CA ALA A 745 -8.06 40.14 -14.05
C ALA A 745 -9.30 39.87 -13.18
N ALA A 746 -10.03 38.80 -13.45
CA ALA A 746 -11.20 38.39 -12.67
C ALA A 746 -10.84 38.05 -11.22
N ILE A 747 -9.73 37.34 -11.00
CA ILE A 747 -9.23 37.01 -9.66
C ILE A 747 -8.86 38.30 -8.90
N GLN A 748 -8.14 39.22 -9.54
CA GLN A 748 -7.75 40.49 -8.92
C GLN A 748 -8.99 41.32 -8.54
N GLU A 749 -9.96 41.47 -9.43
CA GLU A 749 -11.17 42.24 -9.14
C GLU A 749 -11.99 41.61 -8.01
N HIS A 750 -12.05 40.27 -7.98
CA HIS A 750 -12.69 39.55 -6.88
C HIS A 750 -11.98 39.81 -5.54
N PHE A 751 -10.65 39.75 -5.49
CA PHE A 751 -9.86 40.05 -4.28
C PHE A 751 -10.00 41.49 -3.82
N ARG A 752 -10.13 42.45 -4.75
CA ARG A 752 -10.43 43.85 -4.42
C ARG A 752 -11.81 43.99 -3.78
N ARG A 753 -12.83 43.33 -4.35
CA ARG A 753 -14.22 43.40 -3.87
C ARG A 753 -14.38 42.89 -2.43
N ILE A 754 -13.62 41.86 -2.07
CA ILE A 754 -13.65 41.26 -0.72
C ILE A 754 -12.66 41.91 0.25
N GLY A 755 -12.02 43.01 -0.15
CA GLY A 755 -11.14 43.82 0.71
C GLY A 755 -9.83 43.14 1.09
N TRP A 756 -9.29 42.27 0.23
CA TRP A 756 -8.02 41.60 0.49
C TRP A 756 -6.80 42.39 -0.01
N PHE A 757 -6.97 43.15 -1.09
CA PHE A 757 -6.00 44.08 -1.66
C PHE A 757 -6.62 45.45 -1.95
#